data_AF-Q21PT1-F1
#
_entry.id   AF-Q21PT1-F1
#
_cell.length_a   1.000
_cell.length_b   1.000
_cell.length_c   1.000
_cell.angle_alpha   90.00
_cell.angle_beta   90.00
_cell.angle_gamma   90.00
#
_symmetry.space_group_name_H-M   'P 1'
#
loop_
_entity.id
_entity.type
_entity.pdbx_description
1 polymer ?
#
loop_
_entity_poly.entity_id
_entity_poly.type
_entity_poly.pdbx_seq_one_letter_code
_entity_poly.pdbx_strand_id
1 'polypeptide(L)'
;MSTKLTQSIKWLAPMLMAMQVSTAYAADPVSVEASTDDGNGPSNTLDNDLSTRWSANGSGQWIRYNLGTSYNIESLDIAFYKGDQRNASFDVLTSGDGQNWNTVFSGTQPSSTADQQTISLSDSIGQYVQIVGYGNSSNSWNSITEVDIDTSVVDDGNTGGGSLSASASADDGNVAGNVLDGDLNTRWSANGNGQWLRLDLGATQVVGTVNIAFFKGNQRSANFDIEASTDGSNWTRVVAGAHSSGSSVSLEPFSFSPVNARYIRYVGYGNSANSWNSITEMSVAASGGSSSSSSSSSSSSSSSSSTSSSSSSSSSSSSSSSSSSSSSSSSSSSSSSSSSSNGGVPGNTYTATPDSLNDVLATVSGGDEIVVTGSGEISIKNISFNSPVLIRANSIGGTTLTNATLTNCNNISLQGFVFGPNDESTLLKIVNSTNIKILRNLFDHKNVTESQTSLVMTQASQYIEIAYNEFRDKNLGDRSGTKITGSYIKTQFDDPLMSKNIHIHHNHFKNIAPYLVDGVPAGDSDREVIAMGIADSQDVVTNNIVEYNLFENCDGENEIVTVKTSNNIFRYNTFKNSMGSLSFRLGSNNQAYGNYFYGVGSGASVANDNYETGGVRVYGAGHTIHNNYMEGLTGLSWRRPILVDSGDTSESSGNDSHEVSTNVQVYDNVIVNSLGGGIHVGGDKYSKMPTNITITNNVVSGSDGILFNNHANQSSNTWSGNQAYATGSAVAVAGGSLGASEVVVLSSEPTINKPTPLTASDVGPSAP
;
A
#
# COMPACT_ATOMS: atom_id res chain seq x y z
N MET A 1 0.15 -31.86 -70.25
CA MET A 1 0.11 -33.28 -69.81
C MET A 1 0.74 -33.29 -68.41
N SER A 2 -0.05 -33.38 -67.34
CA SER A 2 -0.37 -34.61 -66.58
C SER A 2 0.89 -35.48 -66.40
N THR A 3 1.44 -35.71 -65.20
CA THR A 3 0.85 -36.44 -64.06
C THR A 3 1.67 -36.27 -62.75
N LYS A 4 1.04 -36.65 -61.64
CA LYS A 4 1.38 -36.56 -60.21
C LYS A 4 2.53 -37.46 -59.66
N LEU A 5 3.03 -37.03 -58.48
CA LEU A 5 3.57 -37.75 -57.29
C LEU A 5 4.94 -38.47 -57.46
N THR A 6 5.94 -38.33 -56.56
CA THR A 6 5.94 -38.64 -55.11
C THR A 6 6.98 -37.86 -54.26
N GLN A 7 6.75 -37.84 -52.95
CA GLN A 7 7.43 -37.12 -51.83
C GLN A 7 8.93 -37.43 -51.60
N SER A 8 9.67 -36.43 -51.09
CA SER A 8 10.45 -36.57 -49.82
C SER A 8 10.77 -35.19 -49.22
N ILE A 9 10.56 -35.06 -47.91
CA ILE A 9 10.75 -33.89 -47.04
C ILE A 9 12.23 -33.71 -46.69
N LYS A 10 12.74 -32.47 -46.68
CA LYS A 10 13.73 -31.97 -45.68
C LYS A 10 13.73 -30.44 -45.63
N TRP A 11 13.67 -29.95 -44.40
CA TRP A 11 13.47 -28.58 -43.95
C TRP A 11 14.71 -27.68 -44.15
N LEU A 12 14.48 -26.42 -44.50
CA LEU A 12 15.39 -25.30 -44.28
C LEU A 12 14.55 -24.08 -43.88
N ALA A 13 14.62 -23.71 -42.61
CA ALA A 13 14.17 -22.41 -42.10
C ALA A 13 15.41 -21.53 -41.88
N PRO A 14 15.42 -20.26 -42.34
CA PRO A 14 16.39 -19.30 -41.86
C PRO A 14 15.92 -18.71 -40.52
N MET A 15 16.84 -18.73 -39.56
CA MET A 15 16.74 -18.18 -38.21
C MET A 15 16.65 -16.65 -38.30
N LEU A 16 15.46 -16.09 -38.04
CA LEU A 16 15.26 -14.67 -37.82
C LEU A 16 15.33 -14.41 -36.32
N MET A 17 16.43 -13.81 -35.88
CA MET A 17 16.64 -13.40 -34.50
C MET A 17 15.84 -12.12 -34.27
N ALA A 18 14.67 -12.23 -33.64
CA ALA A 18 13.91 -11.08 -33.17
C ALA A 18 14.55 -10.60 -31.85
N MET A 19 15.17 -9.41 -31.87
CA MET A 19 15.39 -8.63 -30.66
C MET A 19 14.02 -8.22 -30.13
N GLN A 20 13.57 -8.82 -29.02
CA GLN A 20 12.47 -8.26 -28.25
C GLN A 20 13.03 -7.07 -27.46
N VAL A 21 12.73 -5.87 -27.95
CA VAL A 21 12.70 -4.66 -27.12
C VAL A 21 11.48 -4.81 -26.23
N SER A 22 11.66 -4.84 -24.90
CA SER A 22 10.53 -4.77 -23.97
C SER A 22 10.02 -3.32 -23.97
N THR A 23 8.99 -3.06 -24.76
CA THR A 23 8.21 -1.82 -24.66
C THR A 23 7.20 -1.98 -23.52
N ALA A 24 7.18 -1.01 -22.60
CA ALA A 24 6.04 -0.82 -21.69
C ALA A 24 4.76 -0.73 -22.54
N TYR A 25 3.69 -1.39 -22.11
CA TYR A 25 2.42 -1.35 -22.84
C TYR A 25 1.64 -0.11 -22.36
N ALA A 26 1.60 0.96 -23.17
CA ALA A 26 0.58 1.97 -23.01
C ALA A 26 -0.80 1.30 -23.16
N ALA A 27 -1.71 1.53 -22.22
CA ALA A 27 -3.07 1.03 -22.35
C ALA A 27 -3.88 2.02 -23.16
N ASP A 28 -4.37 1.62 -24.34
CA ASP A 28 -5.35 2.40 -25.08
C ASP A 28 -6.65 2.45 -24.25
N PRO A 29 -7.10 3.62 -23.78
CA PRO A 29 -8.34 3.71 -23.04
C PRO A 29 -9.53 3.27 -23.90
N VAL A 30 -10.38 2.42 -23.34
CA VAL A 30 -11.56 1.85 -24.02
C VAL A 30 -12.63 2.90 -24.27
N SER A 31 -12.71 3.93 -23.41
CA SER A 31 -13.59 5.08 -23.61
C SER A 31 -13.09 6.32 -22.86
N VAL A 32 -13.50 7.50 -23.34
CA VAL A 32 -13.22 8.79 -22.73
C VAL A 32 -14.50 9.62 -22.62
N GLU A 33 -14.70 10.25 -21.46
CA GLU A 33 -15.81 11.17 -21.17
C GLU A 33 -15.30 12.41 -20.44
N ALA A 34 -16.06 13.51 -20.44
CA ALA A 34 -15.68 14.74 -19.74
C ALA A 34 -16.89 15.41 -19.09
N SER A 35 -16.64 16.34 -18.16
CA SER A 35 -17.67 17.11 -17.47
C SER A 35 -18.50 17.98 -18.42
N THR A 36 -17.83 18.63 -19.38
CA THR A 36 -18.43 19.47 -20.43
C THR A 36 -17.41 19.71 -21.55
N ASP A 37 -17.84 20.35 -22.64
CA ASP A 37 -16.97 20.81 -23.73
C ASP A 37 -17.57 22.03 -24.44
N ASP A 38 -16.75 22.76 -25.21
CA ASP A 38 -17.15 23.91 -26.03
C ASP A 38 -17.28 23.56 -27.54
N GLY A 39 -17.56 22.29 -27.86
CA GLY A 39 -17.50 21.73 -29.22
C GLY A 39 -16.14 21.09 -29.55
N ASN A 40 -15.18 21.15 -28.63
CA ASN A 40 -13.91 20.43 -28.66
C ASN A 40 -14.00 19.26 -27.66
N GLY A 41 -14.47 18.11 -28.13
CA GLY A 41 -14.86 16.98 -27.29
C GLY A 41 -13.69 16.13 -26.76
N PRO A 42 -13.95 15.23 -25.79
CA PRO A 42 -12.92 14.42 -25.13
C PRO A 42 -12.23 13.41 -26.06
N SER A 43 -12.86 12.99 -27.16
CA SER A 43 -12.23 12.07 -28.13
C SER A 43 -11.00 12.65 -28.82
N ASN A 44 -10.87 13.97 -28.83
CA ASN A 44 -9.75 14.69 -29.43
C ASN A 44 -8.47 14.61 -28.58
N THR A 45 -8.44 13.85 -27.48
CA THR A 45 -7.23 13.62 -26.69
C THR A 45 -6.64 12.23 -26.90
N LEU A 46 -7.18 11.48 -27.87
CA LEU A 46 -6.81 10.11 -28.21
C LEU A 46 -6.68 9.90 -29.73
N ASP A 47 -6.52 10.98 -30.50
CA ASP A 47 -6.53 10.95 -31.97
C ASP A 47 -5.12 11.12 -32.59
N ASN A 48 -4.09 11.26 -31.77
CA ASN A 48 -2.70 11.54 -32.20
C ASN A 48 -2.57 12.83 -33.03
N ASP A 49 -3.49 13.79 -32.87
CA ASP A 49 -3.50 15.08 -33.57
C ASP A 49 -3.44 16.26 -32.59
N LEU A 50 -2.22 16.76 -32.34
CA LEU A 50 -1.98 17.93 -31.49
C LEU A 50 -2.67 19.24 -31.95
N SER A 51 -3.34 19.25 -33.11
CA SER A 51 -4.15 20.38 -33.59
C SER A 51 -5.60 20.34 -33.11
N THR A 52 -6.10 19.17 -32.68
CA THR A 52 -7.39 19.02 -32.01
C THR A 52 -7.18 19.08 -30.49
N ARG A 53 -8.28 19.21 -29.72
CA ARG A 53 -8.21 19.24 -28.25
C ARG A 53 -9.55 18.88 -27.63
N TRP A 54 -9.53 18.52 -26.36
CA TRP A 54 -10.65 18.76 -25.46
C TRP A 54 -10.53 20.15 -24.83
N SER A 55 -11.65 20.88 -24.66
CA SER A 55 -11.63 22.10 -23.85
C SER A 55 -12.92 22.40 -23.07
N ALA A 56 -12.74 22.84 -21.82
CA ALA A 56 -13.81 23.21 -20.90
C ALA A 56 -13.43 24.43 -20.05
N ASN A 57 -14.39 25.34 -19.83
CA ASN A 57 -14.17 26.55 -19.02
C ASN A 57 -14.59 26.36 -17.56
N GLY A 58 -13.74 26.75 -16.63
CA GLY A 58 -14.02 26.76 -15.19
C GLY A 58 -13.05 25.89 -14.40
N SER A 59 -12.97 26.14 -13.09
CA SER A 59 -12.17 25.33 -12.18
C SER A 59 -12.91 24.02 -11.84
N GLY A 60 -12.19 22.90 -11.78
CA GLY A 60 -12.73 21.58 -11.46
C GLY A 60 -13.39 20.86 -12.65
N GLN A 61 -13.16 21.31 -13.88
CA GLN A 61 -13.60 20.57 -15.06
C GLN A 61 -12.73 19.32 -15.24
N TRP A 62 -13.32 18.21 -15.65
CA TRP A 62 -12.60 16.94 -15.70
C TRP A 62 -12.78 16.22 -17.02
N ILE A 63 -11.76 15.43 -17.38
CA ILE A 63 -11.79 14.43 -18.45
C ILE A 63 -11.38 13.09 -17.84
N ARG A 64 -12.06 12.01 -18.21
CA ARG A 64 -11.94 10.69 -17.61
C ARG A 64 -11.77 9.63 -18.68
N TYR A 65 -10.79 8.76 -18.47
CA TYR A 65 -10.44 7.62 -19.29
C TYR A 65 -10.81 6.34 -18.52
N ASN A 66 -11.49 5.42 -19.20
CA ASN A 66 -11.74 4.07 -18.71
C ASN A 66 -10.85 3.11 -19.49
N LEU A 67 -9.87 2.52 -18.81
CA LEU A 67 -8.89 1.59 -19.37
C LEU A 67 -9.47 0.21 -19.67
N GLY A 68 -10.76 0.00 -19.40
CA GLY A 68 -11.37 -1.30 -19.47
C GLY A 68 -11.07 -2.06 -18.20
N THR A 69 -9.83 -2.43 -17.89
CA THR A 69 -9.47 -3.19 -16.66
C THR A 69 -8.56 -2.39 -15.74
N SER A 70 -8.32 -2.89 -14.53
CA SER A 70 -7.36 -2.28 -13.61
C SER A 70 -5.94 -2.56 -14.09
N TYR A 71 -5.18 -1.50 -14.25
CA TYR A 71 -3.74 -1.54 -14.50
C TYR A 71 -2.99 -0.92 -13.33
N ASN A 72 -1.70 -1.21 -13.24
CA ASN A 72 -0.79 -0.29 -12.57
C ASN A 72 -0.59 0.91 -13.50
N ILE A 73 -0.97 2.10 -13.06
CA ILE A 73 -0.91 3.34 -13.84
C ILE A 73 0.33 4.09 -13.38
N GLU A 74 1.34 4.12 -14.24
CA GLU A 74 2.69 4.58 -13.89
C GLU A 74 2.90 6.06 -14.20
N SER A 75 2.34 6.50 -15.34
CA SER A 75 2.67 7.78 -15.95
C SER A 75 1.55 8.22 -16.92
N LEU A 76 1.40 9.53 -17.11
CA LEU A 76 0.62 10.10 -18.22
C LEU A 76 1.51 10.99 -19.07
N ASP A 77 1.51 10.78 -20.38
CA ASP A 77 2.11 11.70 -21.35
C ASP A 77 1.04 12.65 -21.87
N ILE A 78 1.04 13.91 -21.38
CA ILE A 78 0.00 14.90 -21.66
C ILE A 78 0.53 16.03 -22.52
N ALA A 79 -0.16 16.36 -23.62
CA ALA A 79 0.05 17.60 -24.35
C ALA A 79 -1.03 18.63 -23.99
N PHE A 80 -0.63 19.84 -23.59
CA PHE A 80 -1.54 20.93 -23.27
C PHE A 80 -1.65 21.93 -24.42
N TYR A 81 -2.86 22.39 -24.71
CA TYR A 81 -3.06 23.38 -25.76
C TYR A 81 -2.38 24.71 -25.40
N LYS A 82 -1.41 25.11 -26.23
CA LYS A 82 -0.50 26.24 -25.97
C LYS A 82 0.33 26.09 -24.70
N GLY A 83 0.76 24.88 -24.35
CA GLY A 83 1.63 24.61 -23.20
C GLY A 83 3.00 25.32 -23.29
N ASP A 84 3.42 25.73 -24.49
CA ASP A 84 4.58 26.59 -24.76
C ASP A 84 4.37 28.07 -24.36
N GLN A 85 3.13 28.47 -24.08
CA GLN A 85 2.75 29.86 -23.76
C GLN A 85 2.00 29.99 -22.43
N ARG A 86 1.46 28.90 -21.90
CA ARG A 86 0.60 28.87 -20.71
C ARG A 86 0.95 27.69 -19.85
N ASN A 87 0.80 27.83 -18.54
CA ASN A 87 0.95 26.73 -17.59
C ASN A 87 -0.43 26.26 -17.12
N ALA A 88 -0.80 25.01 -17.41
CA ALA A 88 -2.01 24.38 -16.88
C ALA A 88 -1.82 23.97 -15.41
N SER A 89 -2.88 24.07 -14.62
CA SER A 89 -2.96 23.50 -13.26
C SER A 89 -4.01 22.39 -13.23
N PHE A 90 -3.65 21.23 -12.70
CA PHE A 90 -4.50 20.04 -12.75
C PHE A 90 -4.12 19.01 -11.69
N ASP A 91 -5.07 18.12 -11.41
CA ASP A 91 -4.85 16.87 -10.69
C ASP A 91 -5.03 15.67 -11.64
N VAL A 92 -4.37 14.57 -11.32
CA VAL A 92 -4.67 13.25 -11.88
C VAL A 92 -5.17 12.37 -10.75
N LEU A 93 -6.31 11.72 -10.97
CA LEU A 93 -6.93 10.81 -10.03
C LEU A 93 -7.08 9.44 -10.68
N THR A 94 -6.97 8.38 -9.89
CA THR A 94 -7.25 7.02 -10.33
C THR A 94 -8.33 6.36 -9.47
N SER A 95 -9.03 5.39 -10.05
CA SER A 95 -10.10 4.66 -9.38
C SER A 95 -10.24 3.24 -9.91
N GLY A 96 -10.52 2.29 -9.04
CA GLY A 96 -10.89 0.93 -9.43
C GLY A 96 -12.39 0.79 -9.78
N ASP A 97 -13.26 1.66 -9.27
CA ASP A 97 -14.72 1.51 -9.34
C ASP A 97 -15.45 2.68 -10.01
N GLY A 98 -14.73 3.75 -10.35
CA GLY A 98 -15.26 4.98 -10.94
C GLY A 98 -16.04 5.87 -9.95
N GLN A 99 -16.07 5.52 -8.65
CA GLN A 99 -16.80 6.23 -7.60
C GLN A 99 -15.85 6.77 -6.52
N ASN A 100 -14.92 5.95 -6.07
CA ASN A 100 -13.90 6.28 -5.09
C ASN A 100 -12.62 6.64 -5.82
N TRP A 101 -12.19 7.89 -5.68
CA TRP A 101 -11.07 8.43 -6.45
C TRP A 101 -9.90 8.72 -5.52
N ASN A 102 -8.72 8.24 -5.89
CA ASN A 102 -7.46 8.59 -5.25
C ASN A 102 -6.77 9.65 -6.10
N THR A 103 -6.28 10.73 -5.49
CA THR A 103 -5.47 11.73 -6.22
C THR A 103 -4.02 11.25 -6.25
N VAL A 104 -3.49 11.03 -7.44
CA VAL A 104 -2.16 10.43 -7.66
C VAL A 104 -1.14 11.42 -8.21
N PHE A 105 -1.59 12.59 -8.63
CA PHE A 105 -0.79 13.76 -8.95
C PHE A 105 -1.61 15.03 -8.69
N SER A 106 -0.96 16.09 -8.19
CA SER A 106 -1.54 17.43 -8.10
C SER A 106 -0.46 18.47 -8.39
N GLY A 107 -0.72 19.39 -9.31
CA GLY A 107 0.26 20.44 -9.61
C GLY A 107 0.00 21.24 -10.88
N THR A 108 1.10 21.67 -11.49
CA THR A 108 1.12 22.35 -12.79
C THR A 108 1.94 21.56 -13.79
N GLN A 109 1.71 21.76 -15.09
CA GLN A 109 2.50 21.10 -16.13
C GLN A 109 4.03 21.26 -15.89
N PRO A 110 4.85 20.23 -16.09
CA PRO A 110 6.27 20.23 -15.72
C PRO A 110 7.17 21.03 -16.67
N SER A 111 6.77 21.22 -17.93
CA SER A 111 7.56 21.87 -18.97
C SER A 111 6.73 22.85 -19.79
N SER A 112 7.38 23.91 -20.29
CA SER A 112 6.77 24.82 -21.26
C SER A 112 6.99 24.29 -22.67
N THR A 113 6.09 23.43 -23.13
CA THR A 113 6.11 22.79 -24.44
C THR A 113 4.69 22.57 -24.97
N ALA A 114 4.54 22.52 -26.30
CA ALA A 114 3.29 22.10 -26.95
C ALA A 114 3.25 20.59 -27.25
N ASP A 115 4.38 19.89 -27.10
CA ASP A 115 4.48 18.43 -27.24
C ASP A 115 3.96 17.72 -25.97
N GLN A 116 3.76 16.40 -26.05
CA GLN A 116 3.45 15.59 -24.87
C GLN A 116 4.61 15.64 -23.87
N GLN A 117 4.25 15.74 -22.60
CA GLN A 117 5.20 15.73 -21.49
C GLN A 117 4.76 14.71 -20.45
N THR A 118 5.73 13.94 -19.97
CA THR A 118 5.52 12.90 -18.97
C THR A 118 5.21 13.49 -17.62
N ILE A 119 4.06 13.09 -17.09
CA ILE A 119 3.59 13.36 -15.74
C ILE A 119 3.79 12.07 -14.94
N SER A 120 4.85 12.04 -14.13
CA SER A 120 5.06 10.95 -13.19
C SER A 120 3.97 10.95 -12.13
N LEU A 121 3.32 9.81 -11.96
CA LEU A 121 2.28 9.64 -10.95
C LEU A 121 2.86 8.95 -9.71
N SER A 122 2.18 9.11 -8.59
CA SER A 122 2.35 8.16 -7.48
C SER A 122 1.68 6.83 -7.86
N ASP A 123 2.38 5.72 -7.59
CA ASP A 123 1.93 4.37 -7.94
C ASP A 123 0.47 4.12 -7.56
N SER A 124 -0.33 3.77 -8.56
CA SER A 124 -1.74 3.55 -8.34
C SER A 124 -2.31 2.49 -9.26
N ILE A 125 -3.11 1.60 -8.67
CA ILE A 125 -3.87 0.61 -9.41
C ILE A 125 -5.26 1.19 -9.67
N GLY A 126 -5.67 1.22 -10.94
CA GLY A 126 -6.97 1.76 -11.30
C GLY A 126 -7.44 1.30 -12.68
N GLN A 127 -8.75 1.18 -12.82
CA GLN A 127 -9.40 1.03 -14.13
C GLN A 127 -9.66 2.40 -14.78
N TYR A 128 -9.85 3.42 -13.96
CA TYR A 128 -10.19 4.76 -14.41
C TYR A 128 -9.06 5.73 -14.07
N VAL A 129 -8.79 6.63 -15.01
CA VAL A 129 -7.92 7.79 -14.83
C VAL A 129 -8.76 9.03 -15.07
N GLN A 130 -8.69 10.04 -14.20
CA GLN A 130 -9.40 11.30 -14.34
C GLN A 130 -8.44 12.47 -14.16
N ILE A 131 -8.38 13.35 -15.16
CA ILE A 131 -7.64 14.62 -15.07
C ILE A 131 -8.63 15.71 -14.69
N VAL A 132 -8.40 16.40 -13.59
CA VAL A 132 -9.23 17.52 -13.10
C VAL A 132 -8.45 18.81 -13.30
N GLY A 133 -8.91 19.69 -14.18
CA GLY A 133 -8.26 20.95 -14.50
C GLY A 133 -8.79 22.15 -13.71
N TYR A 134 -7.89 23.06 -13.33
CA TYR A 134 -8.15 24.28 -12.57
C TYR A 134 -7.87 25.56 -13.35
N GLY A 135 -7.76 25.47 -14.67
CA GLY A 135 -7.43 26.55 -15.59
C GLY A 135 -5.95 26.61 -15.95
N ASN A 136 -5.52 27.75 -16.46
CA ASN A 136 -4.13 28.00 -16.85
C ASN A 136 -3.67 29.41 -16.46
N SER A 137 -2.38 29.68 -16.63
CA SER A 137 -1.75 30.97 -16.28
C SER A 137 -2.33 32.21 -16.98
N SER A 138 -3.17 32.06 -18.00
CA SER A 138 -3.83 33.16 -18.71
C SER A 138 -5.33 33.30 -18.42
N ASN A 139 -6.04 32.22 -18.11
CA ASN A 139 -7.49 32.21 -17.93
C ASN A 139 -7.99 30.88 -17.32
N SER A 140 -9.30 30.76 -17.08
CA SER A 140 -9.95 29.60 -16.45
C SER A 140 -10.20 28.40 -17.38
N TRP A 141 -9.65 28.38 -18.59
CA TRP A 141 -9.87 27.27 -19.52
C TRP A 141 -8.91 26.11 -19.27
N ASN A 142 -9.45 24.90 -19.31
CA ASN A 142 -8.72 23.64 -19.36
C ASN A 142 -8.70 23.16 -20.79
N SER A 143 -7.53 22.80 -21.31
CA SER A 143 -7.38 22.43 -22.71
C SER A 143 -6.24 21.44 -22.91
N ILE A 144 -6.57 20.22 -23.31
CA ILE A 144 -5.64 19.10 -23.48
C ILE A 144 -5.75 18.63 -24.92
N THR A 145 -4.62 18.48 -25.61
CA THR A 145 -4.56 18.06 -27.03
C THR A 145 -4.32 16.57 -27.18
N GLU A 146 -3.57 15.93 -26.27
CA GLU A 146 -3.31 14.48 -26.33
C GLU A 146 -3.03 13.94 -24.92
N VAL A 147 -3.41 12.69 -24.67
CA VAL A 147 -3.04 11.92 -23.48
C VAL A 147 -2.72 10.48 -23.85
N ASP A 148 -1.49 10.06 -23.52
CA ASP A 148 -1.15 8.64 -23.43
C ASP A 148 -1.06 8.23 -21.96
N ILE A 149 -1.52 7.02 -21.65
CA ILE A 149 -1.54 6.47 -20.30
C ILE A 149 -0.61 5.27 -20.25
N ASP A 150 0.52 5.43 -19.55
CA ASP A 150 1.49 4.37 -19.38
C ASP A 150 1.06 3.44 -18.26
N THR A 151 1.04 2.14 -18.60
CA THR A 151 0.55 1.12 -17.70
C THR A 151 1.44 -0.11 -17.67
N SER A 152 1.40 -0.82 -16.56
CA SER A 152 1.81 -2.22 -16.47
C SER A 152 0.68 -3.09 -15.95
N VAL A 153 0.76 -4.39 -16.27
CA VAL A 153 -0.19 -5.36 -15.74
C VAL A 153 -0.01 -5.47 -14.22
N VAL A 154 -1.12 -5.56 -13.49
CA VAL A 154 -1.09 -5.88 -12.06
C VAL A 154 -0.64 -7.34 -11.93
N ASP A 155 0.61 -7.58 -11.52
CA ASP A 155 1.18 -8.92 -11.37
C ASP A 155 0.87 -9.46 -9.95
N ASP A 156 -0.17 -10.29 -9.82
CA ASP A 156 -0.56 -10.96 -8.56
C ASP A 156 -0.20 -12.45 -8.53
N GLY A 157 0.67 -12.91 -9.44
CA GLY A 157 1.15 -14.30 -9.46
C GLY A 157 0.08 -15.32 -9.86
N ASN A 158 -1.09 -14.90 -10.35
CA ASN A 158 -2.08 -15.79 -10.93
C ASN A 158 -2.07 -15.66 -12.46
N THR A 159 -1.49 -16.64 -13.16
CA THR A 159 -1.60 -16.74 -14.61
C THR A 159 -3.06 -16.99 -15.02
N GLY A 160 -3.80 -15.92 -15.30
CA GLY A 160 -5.09 -15.93 -15.99
C GLY A 160 -6.31 -15.69 -15.11
N GLY A 161 -6.81 -14.45 -15.12
CA GLY A 161 -8.12 -14.05 -14.58
C GLY A 161 -7.99 -12.80 -13.72
N GLY A 162 -8.51 -11.66 -14.20
CA GLY A 162 -8.47 -10.41 -13.44
C GLY A 162 -9.15 -10.54 -12.07
N SER A 163 -8.78 -9.66 -11.14
CA SER A 163 -9.30 -9.65 -9.77
C SER A 163 -10.83 -9.73 -9.75
N LEU A 164 -11.36 -10.83 -9.18
CA LEU A 164 -12.78 -11.10 -9.06
C LEU A 164 -13.39 -10.21 -7.96
N SER A 165 -14.36 -9.38 -8.28
CA SER A 165 -15.04 -8.51 -7.30
C SER A 165 -16.57 -8.63 -7.37
N ALA A 166 -17.27 -8.26 -6.29
CA ALA A 166 -18.73 -8.36 -6.20
C ALA A 166 -19.38 -7.01 -5.84
N SER A 167 -20.51 -6.70 -6.48
CA SER A 167 -21.37 -5.53 -6.20
C SER A 167 -22.85 -5.94 -6.22
N ALA A 168 -23.74 -5.18 -5.60
CA ALA A 168 -25.17 -5.53 -5.54
C ALA A 168 -26.09 -4.31 -5.60
N SER A 169 -27.38 -4.55 -5.82
CA SER A 169 -28.41 -3.50 -5.86
C SER A 169 -28.70 -2.87 -4.50
N ALA A 170 -28.57 -3.64 -3.42
CA ALA A 170 -28.78 -3.25 -2.03
C ALA A 170 -28.21 -4.33 -1.10
N ASP A 171 -28.16 -4.05 0.20
CA ASP A 171 -27.90 -5.03 1.26
C ASP A 171 -28.58 -4.66 2.59
N ASP A 172 -28.66 -5.60 3.53
CA ASP A 172 -29.15 -5.39 4.91
C ASP A 172 -28.01 -5.33 5.95
N GLY A 173 -26.81 -4.95 5.55
CA GLY A 173 -25.56 -5.10 6.31
C GLY A 173 -24.82 -6.40 6.00
N ASN A 174 -25.42 -7.31 5.23
CA ASN A 174 -24.77 -8.48 4.65
C ASN A 174 -24.39 -8.16 3.20
N VAL A 175 -23.16 -7.68 3.01
CA VAL A 175 -22.68 -7.03 1.78
C VAL A 175 -22.34 -8.00 0.64
N ALA A 176 -22.20 -7.48 -0.58
CA ALA A 176 -21.93 -8.28 -1.79
C ALA A 176 -20.61 -9.07 -1.72
N GLY A 177 -19.56 -8.52 -1.09
CA GLY A 177 -18.25 -9.16 -0.98
C GLY A 177 -18.24 -10.51 -0.25
N ASN A 178 -19.24 -10.74 0.62
CA ASN A 178 -19.38 -11.98 1.37
C ASN A 178 -19.67 -13.20 0.48
N VAL A 179 -19.92 -13.04 -0.83
CA VAL A 179 -20.12 -14.20 -1.72
C VAL A 179 -18.82 -14.72 -2.34
N LEU A 180 -17.67 -14.13 -1.97
CA LEU A 180 -16.34 -14.43 -2.50
C LEU A 180 -15.30 -14.71 -1.39
N ASP A 181 -15.73 -14.78 -0.13
CA ASP A 181 -14.83 -14.94 1.02
C ASP A 181 -14.56 -16.40 1.40
N GLY A 182 -15.25 -17.35 0.74
CA GLY A 182 -15.13 -18.78 1.01
C GLY A 182 -15.79 -19.23 2.32
N ASP A 183 -16.53 -18.37 3.02
CA ASP A 183 -17.23 -18.67 4.27
C ASP A 183 -18.74 -18.79 4.05
N LEU A 184 -19.26 -20.03 4.07
CA LEU A 184 -20.70 -20.29 3.95
C LEU A 184 -21.56 -19.75 5.12
N ASN A 185 -20.94 -19.17 6.15
CA ASN A 185 -21.64 -18.53 7.28
C ASN A 185 -21.90 -17.04 7.06
N THR A 186 -21.13 -16.37 6.20
CA THR A 186 -21.40 -15.01 5.74
C THR A 186 -22.33 -15.07 4.52
N ARG A 187 -22.94 -13.94 4.16
CA ARG A 187 -23.82 -13.88 2.97
C ARG A 187 -23.92 -12.48 2.43
N TRP A 188 -24.35 -12.36 1.19
CA TRP A 188 -25.07 -11.18 0.71
C TRP A 188 -26.57 -11.33 0.98
N SER A 189 -27.31 -10.26 1.29
CA SER A 189 -28.77 -10.32 1.43
C SER A 189 -29.50 -9.02 1.07
N ALA A 190 -30.53 -9.12 0.22
CA ALA A 190 -31.39 -8.00 -0.15
C ALA A 190 -32.88 -8.41 -0.25
N ASN A 191 -33.77 -7.55 0.23
CA ASN A 191 -35.21 -7.78 0.18
C ASN A 191 -35.84 -7.18 -1.08
N GLY A 192 -36.67 -7.95 -1.78
CA GLY A 192 -37.50 -7.47 -2.86
C GLY A 192 -37.36 -8.26 -4.15
N ASN A 193 -38.25 -7.98 -5.09
CA ASN A 193 -38.22 -8.58 -6.43
C ASN A 193 -37.24 -7.80 -7.31
N GLY A 194 -36.36 -8.51 -8.02
CA GLY A 194 -35.40 -7.93 -8.96
C GLY A 194 -34.11 -7.42 -8.30
N GLN A 195 -33.85 -7.80 -7.05
CA GLN A 195 -32.56 -7.49 -6.41
C GLN A 195 -31.46 -8.28 -7.10
N TRP A 196 -30.31 -7.65 -7.34
CA TRP A 196 -29.24 -8.26 -8.10
C TRP A 196 -27.91 -8.24 -7.36
N LEU A 197 -27.08 -9.24 -7.66
CA LEU A 197 -25.68 -9.32 -7.28
C LEU A 197 -24.86 -9.58 -8.55
N ARG A 198 -23.77 -8.84 -8.73
CA ARG A 198 -22.91 -8.84 -9.91
C ARG A 198 -21.48 -9.16 -9.51
N LEU A 199 -20.90 -10.16 -10.16
CA LEU A 199 -19.46 -10.41 -10.19
C LEU A 199 -18.83 -9.67 -11.37
N ASP A 200 -17.73 -8.95 -11.15
CA ASP A 200 -16.78 -8.53 -12.18
C ASP A 200 -15.60 -9.51 -12.15
N LEU A 201 -15.40 -10.20 -13.27
CA LEU A 201 -14.36 -11.20 -13.47
C LEU A 201 -12.99 -10.59 -13.79
N GLY A 202 -12.88 -9.25 -13.76
CA GLY A 202 -11.69 -8.46 -14.03
C GLY A 202 -11.30 -8.39 -15.52
N ALA A 203 -11.66 -9.39 -16.32
CA ALA A 203 -11.51 -9.41 -17.76
C ALA A 203 -12.64 -10.21 -18.43
N THR A 204 -12.85 -9.97 -19.73
CA THR A 204 -13.77 -10.79 -20.52
C THR A 204 -13.20 -12.19 -20.66
N GLN A 205 -13.91 -13.20 -20.16
CA GLN A 205 -13.54 -14.60 -20.26
C GLN A 205 -14.72 -15.48 -20.66
N VAL A 206 -14.44 -16.70 -21.10
CA VAL A 206 -15.48 -17.67 -21.45
C VAL A 206 -16.10 -18.23 -20.16
N VAL A 207 -17.41 -18.07 -20.00
CA VAL A 207 -18.18 -18.60 -18.86
C VAL A 207 -19.31 -19.49 -19.38
N GLY A 208 -19.43 -20.69 -18.83
CA GLY A 208 -20.50 -21.64 -19.15
C GLY A 208 -21.19 -22.27 -17.92
N THR A 209 -20.70 -21.98 -16.71
CA THR A 209 -21.32 -22.40 -15.45
C THR A 209 -21.16 -21.32 -14.39
N VAL A 210 -22.22 -21.09 -13.61
CA VAL A 210 -22.18 -20.31 -12.36
C VAL A 210 -22.59 -21.23 -11.22
N ASN A 211 -21.76 -21.35 -10.20
CA ASN A 211 -22.06 -22.11 -8.99
C ASN A 211 -22.57 -21.15 -7.93
N ILE A 212 -23.68 -21.48 -7.26
CA ILE A 212 -24.31 -20.60 -6.25
C ILE A 212 -24.69 -21.41 -5.01
N ALA A 213 -24.27 -20.94 -3.84
CA ALA A 213 -24.70 -21.45 -2.55
C ALA A 213 -25.72 -20.47 -1.94
N PHE A 214 -26.86 -20.99 -1.48
CA PHE A 214 -27.98 -20.17 -0.99
C PHE A 214 -28.08 -20.24 0.53
N PHE A 215 -28.30 -19.10 1.18
CA PHE A 215 -28.52 -19.06 2.62
C PHE A 215 -29.80 -19.81 2.98
N LYS A 216 -29.68 -20.81 3.88
CA LYS A 216 -30.76 -21.77 4.20
C LYS A 216 -31.27 -22.52 2.96
N GLY A 217 -30.39 -22.79 1.99
CA GLY A 217 -30.73 -23.49 0.75
C GLY A 217 -31.24 -24.93 0.93
N ASN A 218 -31.12 -25.52 2.12
CA ASN A 218 -31.74 -26.80 2.49
C ASN A 218 -33.11 -26.68 3.16
N GLN A 219 -33.63 -25.46 3.32
CA GLN A 219 -34.95 -25.16 3.92
C GLN A 219 -35.85 -24.35 2.98
N ARG A 220 -35.26 -23.67 1.99
CA ARG A 220 -35.94 -22.76 1.06
C ARG A 220 -35.35 -22.92 -0.35
N SER A 221 -36.17 -22.76 -1.37
CA SER A 221 -35.72 -22.64 -2.76
C SER A 221 -35.77 -21.18 -3.21
N ALA A 222 -34.72 -20.71 -3.88
CA ALA A 222 -34.62 -19.37 -4.47
C ALA A 222 -35.17 -19.38 -5.90
N ASN A 223 -35.68 -18.23 -6.37
CA ASN A 223 -36.10 -18.03 -7.76
C ASN A 223 -35.29 -16.87 -8.38
N PHE A 224 -34.67 -17.08 -9.54
CA PHE A 224 -33.73 -16.10 -10.11
C PHE A 224 -33.43 -16.28 -11.60
N ASP A 225 -32.81 -15.27 -12.19
CA ASP A 225 -32.13 -15.32 -13.49
C ASP A 225 -30.61 -15.19 -13.31
N ILE A 226 -29.85 -15.66 -14.30
CA ILE A 226 -28.42 -15.35 -14.46
C ILE A 226 -28.25 -14.60 -15.78
N GLU A 227 -27.57 -13.47 -15.72
CA GLU A 227 -27.29 -12.61 -16.85
C GLU A 227 -25.77 -12.43 -17.01
N ALA A 228 -25.31 -12.30 -18.24
CA ALA A 228 -23.91 -12.12 -18.60
C ALA A 228 -23.74 -10.84 -19.41
N SER A 229 -22.61 -10.17 -19.25
CA SER A 229 -22.28 -8.94 -19.98
C SER A 229 -20.77 -8.82 -20.18
N THR A 230 -20.35 -8.19 -21.27
CA THR A 230 -18.95 -7.79 -21.50
C THR A 230 -18.67 -6.35 -21.07
N ASP A 231 -19.71 -5.51 -20.91
CA ASP A 231 -19.60 -4.06 -20.72
C ASP A 231 -20.32 -3.53 -19.46
N GLY A 232 -21.00 -4.40 -18.73
CA GLY A 232 -21.73 -4.07 -17.50
C GLY A 232 -23.04 -3.29 -17.73
N SER A 233 -23.37 -2.95 -18.97
CA SER A 233 -24.50 -2.10 -19.36
C SER A 233 -25.52 -2.86 -20.20
N ASN A 234 -25.05 -3.68 -21.15
CA ASN A 234 -25.86 -4.54 -21.98
C ASN A 234 -25.81 -5.98 -21.44
N TRP A 235 -26.97 -6.50 -21.05
CA TRP A 235 -27.07 -7.78 -20.35
C TRP A 235 -27.81 -8.80 -21.20
N THR A 236 -27.19 -9.97 -21.37
CA THR A 236 -27.81 -11.13 -21.99
C THR A 236 -28.20 -12.12 -20.91
N ARG A 237 -29.48 -12.51 -20.86
CA ARG A 237 -29.93 -13.56 -19.94
C ARG A 237 -29.47 -14.93 -20.43
N VAL A 238 -28.60 -15.56 -19.65
CA VAL A 238 -28.01 -16.87 -19.95
C VAL A 238 -28.73 -18.01 -19.22
N VAL A 239 -29.40 -17.72 -18.11
CA VAL A 239 -30.35 -18.62 -17.43
C VAL A 239 -31.59 -17.82 -17.06
N ALA A 240 -32.77 -18.34 -17.41
CA ALA A 240 -34.05 -17.68 -17.16
C ALA A 240 -34.99 -18.55 -16.29
N GLY A 241 -35.55 -17.97 -15.23
CA GLY A 241 -36.53 -18.59 -14.34
C GLY A 241 -35.99 -19.80 -13.58
N ALA A 242 -34.72 -19.76 -13.14
CA ALA A 242 -34.11 -20.85 -12.41
C ALA A 242 -34.61 -20.95 -10.97
N HIS A 243 -34.63 -22.18 -10.46
CA HIS A 243 -34.90 -22.48 -9.07
C HIS A 243 -33.73 -23.23 -8.44
N SER A 244 -33.33 -22.84 -7.23
CA SER A 244 -32.40 -23.66 -6.44
C SER A 244 -33.09 -24.91 -5.90
N SER A 245 -32.31 -25.94 -5.56
CA SER A 245 -32.83 -27.26 -5.20
C SER A 245 -33.72 -27.27 -3.94
N GLY A 246 -33.50 -26.32 -3.02
CA GLY A 246 -34.15 -26.33 -1.71
C GLY A 246 -33.66 -27.46 -0.78
N SER A 247 -32.58 -28.15 -1.13
CA SER A 247 -32.08 -29.35 -0.43
C SER A 247 -30.64 -29.26 0.08
N SER A 248 -29.88 -28.22 -0.30
CA SER A 248 -28.45 -28.10 0.00
C SER A 248 -28.06 -26.67 0.40
N VAL A 249 -27.04 -26.53 1.26
CA VAL A 249 -26.37 -25.25 1.55
C VAL A 249 -25.03 -25.12 0.81
N SER A 250 -24.61 -26.16 0.09
CA SER A 250 -23.41 -26.15 -0.74
C SER A 250 -23.67 -25.51 -2.10
N LEU A 251 -22.60 -25.20 -2.83
CA LEU A 251 -22.65 -24.67 -4.20
C LEU A 251 -23.45 -25.60 -5.14
N GLU A 252 -24.46 -25.04 -5.79
CA GLU A 252 -25.25 -25.69 -6.84
C GLU A 252 -24.83 -25.14 -8.22
N PRO A 253 -24.51 -26.00 -9.22
CA PRO A 253 -24.08 -25.54 -10.53
C PRO A 253 -25.27 -25.21 -11.46
N PHE A 254 -25.24 -24.03 -12.08
CA PHE A 254 -26.18 -23.58 -13.10
C PHE A 254 -25.42 -23.37 -14.42
N SER A 255 -25.58 -24.29 -15.37
CA SER A 255 -24.84 -24.30 -16.63
C SER A 255 -25.65 -23.75 -17.80
N PHE A 256 -24.97 -23.13 -18.76
CA PHE A 256 -25.53 -22.55 -19.98
C PHE A 256 -24.51 -22.66 -21.12
N SER A 257 -24.94 -22.37 -22.36
CA SER A 257 -24.01 -22.32 -23.51
C SER A 257 -22.90 -21.30 -23.24
N PRO A 258 -21.61 -21.66 -23.34
CA PRO A 258 -20.53 -20.75 -22.99
C PRO A 258 -20.61 -19.40 -23.73
N VAL A 259 -20.49 -18.30 -22.99
CA VAL A 259 -20.48 -16.93 -23.51
C VAL A 259 -19.22 -16.20 -23.06
N ASN A 260 -18.79 -15.20 -23.84
CA ASN A 260 -17.81 -14.24 -23.37
C ASN A 260 -18.50 -13.29 -22.39
N ALA A 261 -18.00 -13.26 -21.15
CA ALA A 261 -18.52 -12.41 -20.10
C ALA A 261 -17.36 -11.85 -19.29
N ARG A 262 -17.44 -10.56 -18.97
CA ARG A 262 -16.69 -9.97 -17.86
C ARG A 262 -17.55 -9.86 -16.61
N TYR A 263 -18.84 -9.65 -16.78
CA TYR A 263 -19.77 -9.51 -15.69
C TYR A 263 -20.78 -10.65 -15.69
N ILE A 264 -21.00 -11.25 -14.53
CA ILE A 264 -22.07 -12.20 -14.27
C ILE A 264 -22.99 -11.60 -13.22
N ARG A 265 -24.30 -11.54 -13.50
CA ARG A 265 -25.30 -10.97 -12.60
C ARG A 265 -26.38 -12.00 -12.26
N TYR A 266 -26.53 -12.27 -10.99
CA TYR A 266 -27.70 -12.90 -10.41
C TYR A 266 -28.83 -11.87 -10.27
N VAL A 267 -30.04 -12.21 -10.70
CA VAL A 267 -31.25 -11.38 -10.51
C VAL A 267 -32.30 -12.19 -9.76
N GLY A 268 -32.50 -11.89 -8.48
CA GLY A 268 -33.35 -12.66 -7.58
C GLY A 268 -34.78 -12.15 -7.47
N TYR A 269 -35.71 -13.09 -7.34
CA TYR A 269 -37.16 -12.88 -7.25
C TYR A 269 -37.74 -13.37 -5.92
N GLY A 270 -36.91 -13.51 -4.90
CA GLY A 270 -37.26 -14.06 -3.58
C GLY A 270 -37.03 -15.57 -3.48
N ASN A 271 -37.61 -16.16 -2.44
CA ASN A 271 -37.53 -17.59 -2.14
C ASN A 271 -38.90 -18.16 -1.74
N SER A 272 -38.98 -19.47 -1.55
CA SER A 272 -40.22 -20.19 -1.20
C SER A 272 -40.86 -19.78 0.13
N ALA A 273 -40.19 -19.02 0.98
CA ALA A 273 -40.71 -18.53 2.25
C ALA A 273 -41.03 -17.02 2.26
N ASN A 274 -40.30 -16.18 1.52
CA ASN A 274 -40.47 -14.73 1.50
C ASN A 274 -39.72 -14.05 0.32
N SER A 275 -39.78 -12.72 0.25
CA SER A 275 -39.18 -11.91 -0.83
C SER A 275 -37.67 -11.65 -0.71
N TRP A 276 -36.97 -12.29 0.22
CA TRP A 276 -35.53 -12.08 0.40
C TRP A 276 -34.68 -12.91 -0.58
N ASN A 277 -33.61 -12.31 -1.07
CA ASN A 277 -32.57 -12.95 -1.87
C ASN A 277 -31.30 -13.00 -1.03
N SER A 278 -30.74 -14.20 -0.84
CA SER A 278 -29.61 -14.40 0.06
C SER A 278 -28.66 -15.47 -0.47
N ILE A 279 -27.43 -15.07 -0.78
CA ILE A 279 -26.39 -15.92 -1.38
C ILE A 279 -25.20 -15.94 -0.42
N THR A 280 -24.69 -17.12 -0.11
CA THR A 280 -23.51 -17.28 0.75
C THR A 280 -22.23 -17.35 -0.05
N GLU A 281 -22.25 -17.93 -1.26
CA GLU A 281 -21.05 -18.04 -2.11
C GLU A 281 -21.46 -18.09 -3.59
N MET A 282 -20.63 -17.50 -4.48
CA MET A 282 -20.83 -17.56 -5.93
C MET A 282 -19.51 -17.67 -6.69
N SER A 283 -19.41 -18.61 -7.62
CA SER A 283 -18.23 -18.76 -8.50
C SER A 283 -18.61 -19.07 -9.95
N VAL A 284 -17.66 -18.91 -10.88
CA VAL A 284 -17.89 -19.10 -12.33
C VAL A 284 -16.88 -20.07 -12.93
N ALA A 285 -17.23 -20.73 -14.05
CA ALA A 285 -16.35 -21.62 -14.79
C ALA A 285 -16.69 -21.66 -16.30
N ALA A 286 -15.72 -21.96 -17.17
CA ALA A 286 -15.86 -22.00 -18.64
C ALA A 286 -16.66 -23.20 -19.21
N SER A 287 -17.09 -24.12 -18.34
CA SER A 287 -17.79 -25.41 -18.57
C SER A 287 -16.92 -26.67 -18.74
N GLY A 288 -17.28 -27.72 -17.98
CA GLY A 288 -17.25 -29.12 -18.43
C GLY A 288 -16.00 -29.99 -18.22
N GLY A 289 -15.36 -30.00 -17.05
CA GLY A 289 -14.29 -30.97 -16.74
C GLY A 289 -14.19 -31.28 -15.25
N SER A 290 -14.41 -32.54 -14.89
CA SER A 290 -14.40 -33.09 -13.54
C SER A 290 -13.14 -32.72 -12.73
N SER A 291 -13.33 -32.17 -11.54
CA SER A 291 -12.30 -32.12 -10.50
C SER A 291 -11.99 -33.54 -10.04
N SER A 292 -10.77 -34.01 -10.31
CA SER A 292 -10.26 -35.26 -9.76
C SER A 292 -9.98 -35.09 -8.27
N SER A 293 -10.83 -35.71 -7.44
CA SER A 293 -10.58 -35.93 -6.02
C SER A 293 -9.45 -36.95 -5.82
N SER A 294 -8.44 -36.60 -5.03
CA SER A 294 -7.68 -37.57 -4.24
C SER A 294 -7.72 -37.17 -2.78
N SER A 295 -8.66 -37.77 -2.06
CA SER A 295 -8.72 -37.85 -0.61
C SER A 295 -7.58 -38.69 -0.04
N SER A 296 -6.98 -38.25 1.05
CA SER A 296 -6.38 -39.15 2.05
C SER A 296 -7.06 -38.91 3.39
N SER A 297 -8.00 -39.80 3.71
CA SER A 297 -8.62 -39.95 5.02
C SER A 297 -7.70 -40.73 5.97
N SER A 298 -7.63 -40.30 7.23
CA SER A 298 -7.37 -41.21 8.35
C SER A 298 -8.48 -41.03 9.40
N SER A 299 -9.34 -42.04 9.46
CA SER A 299 -10.44 -42.19 10.41
C SER A 299 -9.99 -42.86 11.70
N SER A 300 -10.62 -42.50 12.83
CA SER A 300 -11.01 -43.47 13.84
C SER A 300 -12.29 -43.04 14.56
N SER A 301 -13.34 -43.84 14.31
CA SER A 301 -14.64 -44.00 14.97
C SER A 301 -14.54 -44.12 16.50
N SER A 302 -15.55 -43.79 17.32
CA SER A 302 -16.85 -44.47 17.51
C SER A 302 -17.54 -43.81 18.75
N SER A 303 -18.84 -43.86 19.08
CA SER A 303 -20.09 -44.42 18.56
C SER A 303 -21.21 -43.98 19.55
N SER A 304 -22.41 -43.70 19.01
CA SER A 304 -23.76 -43.89 19.60
C SER A 304 -24.07 -43.52 21.08
N SER A 305 -25.10 -42.71 21.31
CA SER A 305 -26.48 -43.18 21.58
C SER A 305 -27.40 -42.07 22.12
N SER A 306 -28.68 -42.23 21.78
CA SER A 306 -29.88 -41.49 22.15
C SER A 306 -30.19 -41.42 23.66
N THR A 307 -30.82 -40.33 24.14
CA THR A 307 -32.21 -40.30 24.66
C THR A 307 -32.67 -38.92 25.18
N SER A 308 -33.86 -38.54 24.71
CA SER A 308 -34.99 -37.81 25.31
C SER A 308 -34.93 -37.05 26.64
N SER A 309 -35.76 -35.98 26.63
CA SER A 309 -36.62 -35.44 27.72
C SER A 309 -35.93 -34.56 28.76
N SER A 310 -36.50 -33.50 29.31
CA SER A 310 -37.75 -32.74 29.11
C SER A 310 -37.73 -31.61 30.13
N SER A 311 -38.57 -30.58 29.92
CA SER A 311 -39.11 -29.65 30.94
C SER A 311 -38.10 -28.71 31.62
N SER A 312 -38.38 -27.43 31.89
CA SER A 312 -39.64 -26.74 32.16
C SER A 312 -39.34 -25.23 32.04
N SER A 313 -40.16 -24.43 31.37
CA SER A 313 -41.13 -23.49 31.98
C SER A 313 -40.49 -22.44 32.89
N SER A 314 -40.78 -21.14 32.86
CA SER A 314 -41.81 -20.36 32.17
C SER A 314 -41.70 -18.93 32.74
N SER A 315 -42.32 -17.98 32.02
CA SER A 315 -43.04 -16.79 32.57
C SER A 315 -42.22 -15.72 33.30
N SER A 316 -42.41 -14.42 33.12
CA SER A 316 -43.49 -13.66 32.47
C SER A 316 -43.18 -12.16 32.54
N SER A 317 -43.89 -11.40 31.69
CA SER A 317 -44.40 -10.01 31.89
C SER A 317 -43.36 -8.87 31.92
N SER A 318 -43.56 -7.70 31.32
CA SER A 318 -44.77 -7.09 30.74
C SER A 318 -44.40 -5.81 29.96
N SER A 319 -45.03 -5.66 28.80
CA SER A 319 -45.58 -4.44 28.17
C SER A 319 -45.16 -3.04 28.67
N SER A 320 -44.77 -2.16 27.74
CA SER A 320 -45.68 -1.14 27.16
C SER A 320 -45.04 -0.34 26.02
N SER A 321 -45.74 -0.35 24.90
CA SER A 321 -45.72 0.59 23.76
C SER A 321 -46.38 1.92 24.17
N SER A 322 -46.29 3.09 23.52
CA SER A 322 -46.04 3.50 22.12
C SER A 322 -46.04 5.05 22.10
N SER A 323 -45.25 5.71 21.22
CA SER A 323 -45.66 6.59 20.10
C SER A 323 -45.07 8.01 20.35
N SER A 324 -44.68 8.89 19.43
CA SER A 324 -44.44 8.93 17.97
C SER A 324 -44.00 10.38 17.62
N SER A 325 -42.93 10.55 16.84
CA SER A 325 -42.67 11.57 15.78
C SER A 325 -42.96 13.08 15.99
N SER A 326 -41.97 13.97 15.77
CA SER A 326 -41.71 14.69 14.48
C SER A 326 -40.98 16.06 14.62
N SER A 327 -40.18 16.32 13.58
CA SER A 327 -39.30 17.43 13.13
C SER A 327 -39.75 18.91 13.20
N SER A 328 -38.80 19.87 13.28
CA SER A 328 -38.30 20.71 12.13
C SER A 328 -37.58 22.04 12.51
N SER A 329 -36.40 22.25 11.88
CA SER A 329 -35.69 23.44 11.33
C SER A 329 -35.90 24.91 11.81
N SER A 330 -34.80 25.69 11.87
CA SER A 330 -34.59 26.97 11.15
C SER A 330 -33.19 27.61 11.38
N SER A 331 -32.84 28.59 10.55
CA SER A 331 -31.51 28.95 9.99
C SER A 331 -31.03 30.41 10.24
N SER A 332 -29.80 30.73 9.76
CA SER A 332 -29.16 32.04 9.45
C SER A 332 -28.29 32.67 10.56
N SER A 333 -27.15 33.35 10.35
CA SER A 333 -26.53 34.03 9.18
C SER A 333 -25.02 34.30 9.43
N SER A 334 -24.29 34.64 8.36
CA SER A 334 -22.84 34.76 8.19
C SER A 334 -22.26 36.17 8.43
N SER A 335 -20.95 36.23 8.74
CA SER A 335 -20.06 37.36 8.35
C SER A 335 -18.61 36.89 8.25
N SER A 336 -17.96 37.26 7.14
CA SER A 336 -16.65 36.78 6.68
C SER A 336 -15.58 37.87 6.80
N SER A 337 -14.37 37.48 7.24
CA SER A 337 -13.12 38.19 6.95
C SER A 337 -11.99 37.18 6.72
N SER A 338 -11.22 37.43 5.66
CA SER A 338 -10.26 36.59 4.93
C SER A 338 -8.98 36.18 5.66
N SER A 339 -8.52 34.93 5.45
CA SER A 339 -7.09 34.56 5.49
C SER A 339 -6.79 33.19 4.86
N SER A 340 -5.80 33.16 3.97
CA SER A 340 -4.88 32.07 3.57
C SER A 340 -5.41 30.64 3.35
N SER A 341 -5.19 30.17 2.12
CA SER A 341 -5.40 28.81 1.62
C SER A 341 -4.75 27.72 2.50
N ASN A 342 -5.57 27.01 3.27
CA ASN A 342 -5.34 25.65 3.75
C ASN A 342 -6.62 24.87 3.43
N GLY A 343 -6.49 23.63 2.94
CA GLY A 343 -7.59 22.79 2.44
C GLY A 343 -8.82 22.79 3.36
N GLY A 344 -9.81 23.62 3.01
CA GLY A 344 -10.97 23.87 3.84
C GLY A 344 -11.79 22.59 4.01
N VAL A 345 -11.98 22.18 5.25
CA VAL A 345 -12.98 21.17 5.59
C VAL A 345 -14.37 21.80 5.36
N PRO A 346 -15.38 21.10 4.84
CA PRO A 346 -16.66 21.71 4.46
C PRO A 346 -17.46 22.32 5.62
N GLY A 347 -17.13 21.98 6.87
CA GLY A 347 -17.85 22.37 8.08
C GLY A 347 -17.48 23.74 8.64
N ASN A 348 -17.94 24.00 9.87
CA ASN A 348 -17.71 25.25 10.58
C ASN A 348 -16.29 25.31 11.16
N THR A 349 -15.75 26.53 11.29
CA THR A 349 -14.48 26.78 11.97
C THR A 349 -14.73 27.33 13.38
N TYR A 350 -14.09 26.73 14.37
CA TYR A 350 -14.09 27.15 15.77
C TYR A 350 -12.68 27.52 16.22
N THR A 351 -12.58 28.23 17.33
CA THR A 351 -11.30 28.55 17.98
C THR A 351 -11.29 27.97 19.38
N ALA A 352 -10.17 27.38 19.78
CA ALA A 352 -9.93 26.88 21.13
C ALA A 352 -8.53 27.26 21.63
N THR A 353 -8.33 27.15 22.94
CA THR A 353 -7.02 26.97 23.55
C THR A 353 -6.87 25.50 23.96
N PRO A 354 -5.66 25.00 24.30
CA PRO A 354 -5.53 23.66 24.87
C PRO A 354 -6.48 23.40 26.05
N ASP A 355 -6.67 24.40 26.92
CA ASP A 355 -7.57 24.30 28.08
C ASP A 355 -9.06 24.20 27.70
N SER A 356 -9.50 24.90 26.66
CA SER A 356 -10.91 24.93 26.25
C SER A 356 -11.25 23.93 25.13
N LEU A 357 -10.27 23.19 24.62
CA LEU A 357 -10.44 22.32 23.45
C LEU A 357 -11.51 21.25 23.66
N ASN A 358 -11.57 20.61 24.83
CA ASN A 358 -12.58 19.58 25.10
C ASN A 358 -14.01 20.16 25.15
N ASP A 359 -14.18 21.39 25.65
CA ASP A 359 -15.48 22.06 25.66
C ASP A 359 -15.94 22.37 24.24
N VAL A 360 -15.02 22.81 23.37
CA VAL A 360 -15.32 23.05 21.95
C VAL A 360 -15.62 21.74 21.23
N LEU A 361 -14.82 20.70 21.43
CA LEU A 361 -15.02 19.38 20.81
C LEU A 361 -16.38 18.76 21.13
N ALA A 362 -16.96 19.07 22.30
CA ALA A 362 -18.31 18.63 22.66
C ALA A 362 -19.43 19.28 21.82
N THR A 363 -19.11 20.34 21.06
CA THR A 363 -20.09 21.13 20.28
C THR A 363 -19.95 20.96 18.78
N VAL A 364 -18.80 20.47 18.29
CA VAL A 364 -18.53 20.35 16.85
C VAL A 364 -19.14 19.08 16.25
N SER A 365 -19.32 19.10 14.94
CA SER A 365 -19.76 17.96 14.13
C SER A 365 -18.64 17.45 13.22
N GLY A 366 -18.75 16.22 12.74
CA GLY A 366 -17.81 15.70 11.74
C GLY A 366 -17.76 16.58 10.49
N GLY A 367 -16.56 16.87 10.00
CA GLY A 367 -16.30 17.82 8.92
C GLY A 367 -15.99 19.25 9.39
N ASP A 368 -16.11 19.55 10.69
CA ASP A 368 -15.74 20.84 11.27
C ASP A 368 -14.22 20.96 11.49
N GLU A 369 -13.78 22.19 11.72
CA GLU A 369 -12.40 22.57 12.00
C GLU A 369 -12.28 23.33 13.34
N ILE A 370 -11.23 23.05 14.11
CA ILE A 370 -10.87 23.78 15.32
C ILE A 370 -9.45 24.33 15.18
N VAL A 371 -9.33 25.66 15.23
CA VAL A 371 -8.05 26.37 15.28
C VAL A 371 -7.62 26.52 16.74
N VAL A 372 -6.52 25.87 17.10
CA VAL A 372 -5.95 25.93 18.44
C VAL A 372 -4.92 27.06 18.53
N THR A 373 -5.14 27.94 19.50
CA THR A 373 -4.29 29.09 19.83
C THR A 373 -3.69 28.94 21.23
N GLY A 374 -2.53 29.55 21.48
CA GLY A 374 -1.82 29.42 22.76
C GLY A 374 -0.88 28.22 22.81
N SER A 375 -0.53 27.76 24.01
CA SER A 375 0.41 26.65 24.24
C SER A 375 -0.05 25.81 25.42
N GLY A 376 0.31 24.54 25.45
CA GLY A 376 -0.06 23.63 26.54
C GLY A 376 -0.10 22.17 26.12
N GLU A 377 -0.71 21.33 26.94
CA GLU A 377 -1.01 19.93 26.64
C GLU A 377 -2.40 19.81 26.01
N ILE A 378 -2.54 18.92 25.02
CA ILE A 378 -3.85 18.48 24.54
C ILE A 378 -4.12 17.05 25.05
N SER A 379 -5.28 16.85 25.70
CA SER A 379 -5.73 15.52 26.10
C SER A 379 -7.17 15.31 25.65
N ILE A 380 -7.39 14.47 24.64
CA ILE A 380 -8.71 14.18 24.05
C ILE A 380 -9.08 12.74 24.38
N LYS A 381 -10.27 12.54 24.96
CA LYS A 381 -10.70 11.22 25.45
C LYS A 381 -12.15 10.93 25.10
N ASN A 382 -12.41 9.72 24.59
CA ASN A 382 -13.74 9.20 24.31
C ASN A 382 -14.56 10.07 23.34
N ILE A 383 -13.91 10.61 22.30
CA ILE A 383 -14.55 11.45 21.29
C ILE A 383 -14.54 10.73 19.95
N SER A 384 -15.69 10.62 19.31
CA SER A 384 -15.83 9.94 18.02
C SER A 384 -16.76 10.71 17.11
N PHE A 385 -16.31 10.94 15.88
CA PHE A 385 -17.10 11.59 14.84
C PHE A 385 -17.43 10.63 13.71
N ASN A 386 -18.52 10.87 12.99
CA ASN A 386 -18.89 10.07 11.80
C ASN A 386 -18.06 10.44 10.56
N SER A 387 -17.40 11.60 10.58
CA SER A 387 -16.46 12.08 9.56
C SER A 387 -15.35 12.89 10.22
N PRO A 388 -14.18 13.09 9.56
CA PRO A 388 -13.02 13.72 10.18
C PRO A 388 -13.29 15.13 10.73
N VAL A 389 -12.81 15.41 11.94
CA VAL A 389 -12.66 16.78 12.48
C VAL A 389 -11.19 17.18 12.42
N LEU A 390 -10.92 18.36 11.86
CA LEU A 390 -9.58 18.92 11.78
C LEU A 390 -9.29 19.78 13.01
N ILE A 391 -8.27 19.43 13.78
CA ILE A 391 -7.74 20.24 14.88
C ILE A 391 -6.38 20.73 14.43
N ARG A 392 -6.21 22.03 14.23
CA ARG A 392 -4.98 22.58 13.64
C ARG A 392 -4.42 23.80 14.36
N ALA A 393 -3.14 24.02 14.21
CA ALA A 393 -2.50 25.29 14.51
C ALA A 393 -3.04 26.40 13.59
N ASN A 394 -2.92 27.66 14.03
CA ASN A 394 -3.32 28.80 13.21
C ASN A 394 -2.54 28.89 11.89
N SER A 395 -1.24 28.57 11.97
CA SER A 395 -0.34 28.38 10.83
C SER A 395 0.56 27.18 11.13
N ILE A 396 1.05 26.49 10.11
CA ILE A 396 2.02 25.40 10.28
C ILE A 396 3.23 25.91 11.06
N GLY A 397 3.59 25.23 12.14
CA GLY A 397 4.67 25.62 13.04
C GLY A 397 4.35 26.80 13.97
N GLY A 398 3.15 27.36 13.91
CA GLY A 398 2.78 28.58 14.65
C GLY A 398 2.30 28.35 16.08
N THR A 399 1.96 27.11 16.44
CA THR A 399 1.43 26.73 17.76
C THR A 399 2.31 25.63 18.35
N THR A 400 2.93 25.88 19.50
CA THR A 400 3.74 24.89 20.23
C THR A 400 2.91 24.22 21.31
N LEU A 401 2.93 22.89 21.33
CA LEU A 401 2.32 22.05 22.35
C LEU A 401 3.41 21.38 23.18
N THR A 402 3.16 21.22 24.48
CA THR A 402 4.04 20.45 25.38
C THR A 402 4.00 18.98 24.98
N ASN A 403 2.79 18.41 24.92
CA ASN A 403 2.51 17.08 24.42
C ASN A 403 1.03 17.00 23.94
N ALA A 404 0.65 15.89 23.30
CA ALA A 404 -0.74 15.58 22.99
C ALA A 404 -1.07 14.10 23.20
N THR A 405 -2.24 13.80 23.75
CA THR A 405 -2.74 12.43 23.93
C THR A 405 -4.17 12.29 23.39
N LEU A 406 -4.38 11.31 22.52
CA LEU A 406 -5.70 10.88 22.05
C LEU A 406 -5.99 9.49 22.61
N THR A 407 -7.12 9.32 23.29
CA THR A 407 -7.53 8.03 23.88
C THR A 407 -8.97 7.69 23.52
N ASN A 408 -9.22 6.49 23.00
CA ASN A 408 -10.57 6.05 22.58
C ASN A 408 -11.22 7.06 21.61
N CYS A 409 -10.43 7.54 20.64
CA CYS A 409 -10.86 8.56 19.69
C CYS A 409 -11.12 7.98 18.30
N ASN A 410 -12.01 8.62 17.54
CA ASN A 410 -12.24 8.28 16.13
C ASN A 410 -12.40 9.53 15.26
N ASN A 411 -11.81 9.51 14.06
CA ASN A 411 -11.97 10.54 13.02
C ASN A 411 -11.48 11.94 13.47
N ILE A 412 -10.22 12.03 13.90
CA ILE A 412 -9.58 13.29 14.32
C ILE A 412 -8.27 13.47 13.54
N SER A 413 -8.04 14.67 13.01
CA SER A 413 -6.77 15.08 12.41
C SER A 413 -6.08 16.14 13.26
N LEU A 414 -4.82 15.96 13.61
CA LEU A 414 -3.96 16.98 14.24
C LEU A 414 -3.00 17.54 13.20
N GLN A 415 -3.03 18.86 13.00
CA GLN A 415 -2.25 19.50 11.94
C GLN A 415 -1.46 20.74 12.37
N GLY A 416 -0.20 20.83 11.92
CA GLY A 416 0.55 22.09 11.93
C GLY A 416 1.19 22.48 13.27
N PHE A 417 1.21 21.61 14.27
CA PHE A 417 1.75 21.90 15.59
C PHE A 417 3.28 21.71 15.64
N VAL A 418 3.91 22.37 16.62
CA VAL A 418 5.28 22.08 17.05
C VAL A 418 5.23 21.34 18.37
N PHE A 419 5.89 20.20 18.45
CA PHE A 419 6.14 19.47 19.68
C PHE A 419 7.63 19.51 20.01
N GLY A 420 7.95 19.86 21.25
CA GLY A 420 9.33 20.00 21.71
C GLY A 420 10.04 21.26 21.17
N PRO A 421 11.31 21.47 21.57
CA PRO A 421 12.05 20.63 22.51
C PRO A 421 11.57 20.80 23.96
N ASN A 422 11.40 19.68 24.67
CA ASN A 422 11.08 19.60 26.10
C ASN A 422 11.43 18.19 26.62
N ASP A 423 11.29 17.94 27.91
CA ASP A 423 11.70 16.68 28.57
C ASP A 423 10.57 15.65 28.72
N GLU A 424 9.46 15.79 27.98
CA GLU A 424 8.37 14.81 28.00
C GLU A 424 8.85 13.46 27.46
N SER A 425 8.54 12.36 28.13
CA SER A 425 8.93 11.02 27.63
C SER A 425 8.26 10.67 26.29
N THR A 426 7.10 11.26 25.98
CA THR A 426 6.37 11.08 24.73
C THR A 426 5.70 12.39 24.32
N LEU A 427 5.99 12.88 23.11
CA LEU A 427 5.43 14.14 22.63
C LEU A 427 3.98 13.98 22.12
N LEU A 428 3.66 12.90 21.42
CA LEU A 428 2.30 12.59 20.97
C LEU A 428 1.99 11.11 21.22
N LYS A 429 0.84 10.83 21.84
CA LYS A 429 0.39 9.46 22.13
C LYS A 429 -1.01 9.19 21.59
N ILE A 430 -1.17 8.10 20.85
CA ILE A 430 -2.44 7.59 20.32
C ILE A 430 -2.75 6.25 20.99
N VAL A 431 -3.87 6.19 21.71
CA VAL A 431 -4.27 5.05 22.55
C VAL A 431 -5.65 4.57 22.12
N ASN A 432 -5.76 3.29 21.74
CA ASN A 432 -7.02 2.63 21.39
C ASN A 432 -7.93 3.50 20.48
N SER A 433 -7.35 4.12 19.45
CA SER A 433 -8.04 5.11 18.61
C SER A 433 -7.97 4.71 17.14
N THR A 434 -8.95 5.14 16.36
CA THR A 434 -9.07 4.77 14.94
C THR A 434 -9.23 5.99 14.03
N ASN A 435 -8.79 5.91 12.78
CA ASN A 435 -8.94 6.99 11.79
C ASN A 435 -8.36 8.33 12.30
N ILE A 436 -7.11 8.29 12.75
CA ILE A 436 -6.39 9.46 13.26
C ILE A 436 -5.37 9.90 12.23
N LYS A 437 -5.29 11.21 11.96
CA LYS A 437 -4.25 11.77 11.07
C LYS A 437 -3.34 12.72 11.83
N ILE A 438 -2.03 12.56 11.69
CA ILE A 438 -1.00 13.43 12.25
C ILE A 438 -0.28 14.06 11.06
N LEU A 439 -0.62 15.31 10.77
CA LEU A 439 -0.28 15.96 9.50
C LEU A 439 0.56 17.22 9.69
N ARG A 440 1.64 17.40 8.93
CA ARG A 440 2.36 18.69 8.85
C ARG A 440 2.83 19.24 10.21
N ASN A 441 3.16 18.37 11.16
CA ASN A 441 3.69 18.75 12.46
C ASN A 441 5.22 18.74 12.47
N LEU A 442 5.82 19.47 13.40
CA LEU A 442 7.24 19.46 13.69
C LEU A 442 7.49 18.81 15.06
N PHE A 443 8.38 17.83 15.12
CA PHE A 443 8.87 17.21 16.35
C PHE A 443 10.35 17.54 16.52
N ASP A 444 10.66 18.42 17.46
CA ASP A 444 12.01 18.95 17.67
C ASP A 444 12.62 18.37 18.96
N HIS A 445 13.74 17.65 18.82
CA HIS A 445 14.46 17.01 19.94
C HIS A 445 15.76 17.75 20.28
N LYS A 446 15.95 18.96 19.76
CA LYS A 446 17.19 19.71 19.94
C LYS A 446 17.50 19.94 21.42
N ASN A 447 18.67 19.47 21.85
CA ASN A 447 19.17 19.57 23.22
C ASN A 447 18.35 18.82 24.29
N VAL A 448 17.46 17.90 23.90
CA VAL A 448 16.77 17.03 24.85
C VAL A 448 17.79 16.07 25.50
N THR A 449 17.78 16.00 26.84
CA THR A 449 18.74 15.18 27.62
C THR A 449 18.12 13.92 28.21
N GLU A 450 16.81 13.73 28.06
CA GLU A 450 16.05 12.59 28.57
C GLU A 450 15.62 11.65 27.44
N SER A 451 15.37 10.38 27.77
CA SER A 451 14.80 9.43 26.81
C SER A 451 13.40 9.86 26.39
N GLN A 452 13.20 10.04 25.08
CA GLN A 452 11.98 10.63 24.53
C GLN A 452 11.59 9.95 23.20
N THR A 453 10.31 9.69 23.01
CA THR A 453 9.75 9.26 21.72
C THR A 453 8.83 10.34 21.15
N SER A 454 8.90 10.66 19.85
CA SER A 454 8.01 11.70 19.30
C SER A 454 6.57 11.24 19.26
N LEU A 455 6.32 10.05 18.71
CA LEU A 455 4.97 9.54 18.49
C LEU A 455 4.87 8.07 18.91
N VAL A 456 3.94 7.77 19.82
CA VAL A 456 3.64 6.40 20.26
C VAL A 456 2.21 6.04 19.89
N MET A 457 2.03 4.93 19.17
CA MET A 457 0.72 4.29 18.97
C MET A 457 0.69 3.00 19.78
N THR A 458 -0.41 2.76 20.49
CA THR A 458 -0.51 1.68 21.49
C THR A 458 -1.94 1.14 21.55
N GLN A 459 -2.14 -0.01 22.19
CA GLN A 459 -3.41 -0.75 22.26
C GLN A 459 -3.95 -1.08 20.85
N ALA A 460 -5.27 -1.27 20.70
CA ALA A 460 -5.92 -1.57 19.42
C ALA A 460 -6.08 -0.34 18.50
N SER A 461 -5.08 0.53 18.43
CA SER A 461 -5.12 1.70 17.53
C SER A 461 -4.98 1.27 16.07
N GLN A 462 -5.77 1.83 15.15
CA GLN A 462 -5.72 1.41 13.74
C GLN A 462 -6.14 2.50 12.75
N TYR A 463 -5.75 2.36 11.48
CA TYR A 463 -6.03 3.36 10.43
C TYR A 463 -5.47 4.73 10.82
N ILE A 464 -4.18 4.76 11.12
CA ILE A 464 -3.46 5.96 11.55
C ILE A 464 -2.60 6.44 10.40
N GLU A 465 -2.79 7.70 9.99
CA GLU A 465 -1.98 8.34 8.96
C GLU A 465 -1.00 9.31 9.61
N ILE A 466 0.29 9.15 9.32
CA ILE A 466 1.38 10.01 9.81
C ILE A 466 2.06 10.57 8.59
N ALA A 467 1.72 11.81 8.23
CA ALA A 467 2.13 12.35 6.95
C ALA A 467 2.65 13.77 6.99
N TYR A 468 3.62 14.06 6.12
CA TYR A 468 4.17 15.39 5.93
C TYR A 468 4.73 16.01 7.21
N ASN A 469 5.17 15.21 8.19
CA ASN A 469 5.78 15.73 9.42
C ASN A 469 7.30 15.86 9.27
N GLU A 470 7.92 16.72 10.08
CA GLU A 470 9.37 16.78 10.26
C GLU A 470 9.73 16.28 11.67
N PHE A 471 10.65 15.33 11.76
CA PHE A 471 11.21 14.82 13.01
C PHE A 471 12.72 15.08 13.00
N ARG A 472 13.24 15.83 13.98
CA ARG A 472 14.62 16.32 13.89
C ARG A 472 15.43 16.37 15.17
N ASP A 473 16.74 16.40 14.95
CA ASP A 473 17.78 16.85 15.88
C ASP A 473 17.82 16.07 17.20
N LYS A 474 17.75 14.74 17.12
CA LYS A 474 17.73 13.86 18.28
C LYS A 474 19.14 13.46 18.73
N ASN A 475 19.38 13.60 20.03
CA ASN A 475 20.60 13.15 20.72
C ASN A 475 21.92 13.77 20.21
N LEU A 476 21.87 14.94 19.57
CA LEU A 476 23.04 15.54 18.92
C LEU A 476 24.16 15.94 19.91
N GLY A 477 23.78 16.29 21.14
CA GLY A 477 24.70 16.80 22.17
C GLY A 477 25.34 15.73 23.07
N ASP A 478 24.76 14.53 23.19
CA ASP A 478 25.31 13.43 23.99
C ASP A 478 25.42 12.12 23.18
N ARG A 479 26.66 11.84 22.78
CA ARG A 479 27.04 10.68 21.97
C ARG A 479 27.87 9.65 22.73
N SER A 480 28.28 9.90 23.97
CA SER A 480 29.18 8.98 24.70
C SER A 480 29.01 9.00 26.21
N GLY A 481 28.13 9.87 26.72
CA GLY A 481 27.74 9.94 28.12
C GLY A 481 26.56 9.03 28.39
N THR A 482 25.47 9.62 28.90
CA THR A 482 24.28 8.87 29.26
C THR A 482 23.63 8.29 28.00
N LYS A 483 23.25 7.01 28.03
CA LYS A 483 22.52 6.38 26.92
C LYS A 483 21.09 6.93 26.88
N ILE A 484 20.90 8.07 26.21
CA ILE A 484 19.58 8.64 25.90
C ILE A 484 18.95 7.81 24.78
N THR A 485 17.73 7.31 25.00
CA THR A 485 17.03 6.38 24.10
C THR A 485 15.73 6.98 23.55
N GLY A 486 15.05 6.20 22.70
CA GLY A 486 13.74 6.50 22.14
C GLY A 486 13.81 6.76 20.64
N SER A 487 12.70 6.47 19.97
CA SER A 487 12.57 6.57 18.52
C SER A 487 11.83 7.84 18.10
N TYR A 488 11.78 8.16 16.81
CA TYR A 488 10.81 9.17 16.36
C TYR A 488 9.39 8.59 16.37
N ILE A 489 9.20 7.38 15.85
CA ILE A 489 7.89 6.70 15.83
C ILE A 489 8.01 5.33 16.48
N LYS A 490 7.04 4.98 17.34
CA LYS A 490 6.97 3.67 17.98
C LYS A 490 5.55 3.09 17.92
N THR A 491 5.43 1.85 17.43
CA THR A 491 4.22 1.04 17.61
C THR A 491 4.43 0.09 18.80
N GLN A 492 3.69 0.31 19.87
CA GLN A 492 3.81 -0.42 21.11
C GLN A 492 2.89 -1.64 21.12
N PHE A 493 3.45 -2.78 21.50
CA PHE A 493 2.69 -4.00 21.82
C PHE A 493 2.25 -3.96 23.28
N ASP A 494 0.95 -4.18 23.50
CA ASP A 494 0.31 -4.26 24.80
C ASP A 494 -0.46 -5.57 24.88
N ASP A 495 0.26 -6.68 25.10
CA ASP A 495 -0.27 -8.05 25.02
C ASP A 495 -1.75 -8.19 25.50
N PRO A 496 -2.68 -8.63 24.62
CA PRO A 496 -2.51 -9.12 23.24
C PRO A 496 -2.72 -8.06 22.15
N LEU A 497 -2.78 -6.78 22.52
CA LEU A 497 -3.15 -5.67 21.64
C LEU A 497 -1.94 -5.09 20.90
N MET A 498 -2.15 -4.75 19.63
CA MET A 498 -1.15 -4.13 18.77
C MET A 498 -1.82 -3.14 17.83
N SER A 499 -1.12 -2.05 17.51
CA SER A 499 -1.58 -1.11 16.51
C SER A 499 -1.40 -1.65 15.08
N LYS A 500 -2.36 -1.41 14.20
CA LYS A 500 -2.40 -1.99 12.83
C LYS A 500 -2.82 -0.97 11.77
N ASN A 501 -2.59 -1.28 10.50
CA ASN A 501 -3.01 -0.48 9.35
C ASN A 501 -2.54 0.98 9.47
N ILE A 502 -1.27 1.17 9.83
CA ILE A 502 -0.65 2.49 9.95
C ILE A 502 -0.02 2.85 8.61
N HIS A 503 -0.22 4.09 8.17
CA HIS A 503 0.37 4.64 6.96
C HIS A 503 1.29 5.81 7.31
N ILE A 504 2.59 5.63 7.07
CA ILE A 504 3.63 6.62 7.38
C ILE A 504 4.21 7.11 6.05
N HIS A 505 3.93 8.35 5.65
CA HIS A 505 4.39 8.83 4.34
C HIS A 505 4.79 10.29 4.26
N HIS A 506 5.68 10.62 3.32
CA HIS A 506 6.10 11.99 3.05
C HIS A 506 6.67 12.72 4.27
N ASN A 507 7.18 12.00 5.27
CA ASN A 507 7.83 12.60 6.43
C ASN A 507 9.32 12.84 6.17
N HIS A 508 9.85 13.90 6.77
CA HIS A 508 11.29 14.13 6.85
C HIS A 508 11.80 13.70 8.23
N PHE A 509 12.51 12.58 8.27
CA PHE A 509 13.27 12.16 9.45
C PHE A 509 14.72 12.61 9.26
N LYS A 510 15.24 13.44 10.16
CA LYS A 510 16.60 13.93 10.01
C LYS A 510 17.37 14.05 11.31
N ASN A 511 18.67 13.75 11.23
CA ASN A 511 19.63 13.99 12.31
C ASN A 511 19.30 13.23 13.60
N ILE A 512 19.66 11.96 13.63
CA ILE A 512 19.82 11.19 14.87
C ILE A 512 21.32 10.92 15.03
N ALA A 513 21.91 11.25 16.19
CA ALA A 513 23.32 10.95 16.42
C ALA A 513 23.55 9.52 16.96
N PRO A 514 24.67 8.88 16.59
CA PRO A 514 25.01 7.56 17.12
C PRO A 514 25.29 7.64 18.60
N TYR A 515 24.90 6.59 19.33
CA TYR A 515 25.46 6.33 20.65
C TYR A 515 26.82 5.66 20.48
N LEU A 516 27.87 6.17 21.12
CA LEU A 516 29.23 5.67 21.03
C LEU A 516 29.64 5.02 22.36
N VAL A 517 30.17 3.81 22.28
CA VAL A 517 30.87 3.12 23.37
C VAL A 517 32.34 3.06 22.97
N ASP A 518 33.23 3.63 23.79
CA ASP A 518 34.67 3.73 23.50
C ASP A 518 34.99 4.34 22.13
N GLY A 519 34.18 5.32 21.70
CA GLY A 519 34.32 6.01 20.41
C GLY A 519 33.77 5.24 19.21
N VAL A 520 33.12 4.09 19.43
CA VAL A 520 32.54 3.23 18.39
C VAL A 520 31.01 3.24 18.49
N PRO A 521 30.26 3.46 17.39
CA PRO A 521 28.81 3.31 17.38
C PRO A 521 28.34 1.98 17.97
N ALA A 522 27.54 2.07 19.03
CA ALA A 522 26.86 0.95 19.64
C ALA A 522 25.72 0.48 18.74
N GLY A 523 25.62 -0.84 18.59
CA GLY A 523 24.65 -1.46 17.70
C GLY A 523 23.25 -1.69 18.27
N ASP A 524 23.05 -1.45 19.57
CA ASP A 524 21.79 -1.70 20.29
C ASP A 524 21.59 -0.56 21.29
N SER A 525 21.26 0.61 20.73
CA SER A 525 21.18 1.84 21.51
C SER A 525 19.75 2.33 21.73
N ASP A 526 18.76 1.65 21.17
CA ASP A 526 17.34 2.02 21.23
C ASP A 526 17.13 3.43 20.65
N ARG A 527 17.79 3.74 19.52
CA ARG A 527 17.79 5.05 18.84
C ARG A 527 17.30 4.96 17.39
N GLU A 528 16.41 4.03 17.12
CA GLU A 528 15.83 3.82 15.79
C GLU A 528 15.01 5.03 15.37
N VAL A 529 14.86 5.25 14.07
CA VAL A 529 13.90 6.24 13.55
C VAL A 529 12.48 5.73 13.81
N ILE A 530 12.21 4.48 13.41
CA ILE A 530 10.92 3.82 13.59
C ILE A 530 11.15 2.47 14.27
N ALA A 531 10.47 2.24 15.39
CA ALA A 531 10.45 0.97 16.09
C ALA A 531 9.06 0.33 16.01
N MET A 532 8.96 -0.83 15.34
CA MET A 532 7.69 -1.52 15.12
C MET A 532 7.55 -2.79 15.95
N GLY A 533 6.93 -2.67 17.13
CA GLY A 533 6.63 -3.80 18.00
C GLY A 533 7.81 -4.22 18.88
N ILE A 534 7.72 -5.42 19.44
CA ILE A 534 8.74 -6.08 20.27
C ILE A 534 8.80 -7.57 19.91
N ALA A 535 9.65 -8.33 20.59
CA ALA A 535 9.77 -9.77 20.36
C ALA A 535 8.44 -10.55 20.47
N ASP A 536 7.59 -10.19 21.42
CA ASP A 536 6.30 -10.86 21.63
C ASP A 536 5.25 -10.53 20.55
N SER A 537 5.47 -9.49 19.73
CA SER A 537 4.54 -9.10 18.66
C SER A 537 4.92 -9.62 17.28
N GLN A 538 5.97 -10.43 17.17
CA GLN A 538 6.53 -10.83 15.86
C GLN A 538 5.51 -11.55 14.95
N ASP A 539 4.65 -12.39 15.55
CA ASP A 539 3.60 -13.12 14.83
C ASP A 539 2.35 -12.27 14.54
N VAL A 540 2.31 -11.02 15.03
CA VAL A 540 1.17 -10.13 14.81
C VAL A 540 1.26 -9.52 13.42
N VAL A 541 0.27 -9.85 12.58
CA VAL A 541 0.04 -9.21 11.29
C VAL A 541 -0.51 -7.80 11.51
N THR A 542 0.25 -6.80 11.06
CA THR A 542 -0.04 -5.37 11.27
C THR A 542 -0.40 -4.60 10.00
N ASN A 543 0.01 -5.04 8.81
CA ASN A 543 -0.33 -4.38 7.53
C ASN A 543 0.06 -2.88 7.49
N ASN A 544 1.16 -2.50 8.14
CA ASN A 544 1.61 -1.11 8.10
C ASN A 544 2.32 -0.82 6.77
N ILE A 545 2.20 0.41 6.30
CA ILE A 545 2.81 0.91 5.07
C ILE A 545 3.70 2.10 5.43
N VAL A 546 4.97 2.05 5.02
CA VAL A 546 5.93 3.15 5.15
C VAL A 546 6.43 3.51 3.76
N GLU A 547 6.07 4.69 3.27
CA GLU A 547 6.40 5.08 1.90
C GLU A 547 6.70 6.54 1.67
N TYR A 548 7.49 6.86 0.64
CA TYR A 548 7.82 8.23 0.27
C TYR A 548 8.42 9.07 1.42
N ASN A 549 9.11 8.46 2.38
CA ASN A 549 9.77 9.20 3.46
C ASN A 549 11.24 9.46 3.13
N LEU A 550 11.77 10.58 3.61
CA LEU A 550 13.19 10.90 3.56
C LEU A 550 13.82 10.69 4.93
N PHE A 551 14.76 9.75 5.03
CA PHE A 551 15.63 9.51 6.17
C PHE A 551 17.00 10.12 5.87
N GLU A 552 17.38 11.17 6.58
CA GLU A 552 18.61 11.93 6.29
C GLU A 552 19.49 12.09 7.54
N ASN A 553 20.69 11.50 7.53
CA ASN A 553 21.59 11.48 8.71
C ASN A 553 20.92 10.84 9.95
N CYS A 554 20.22 9.75 9.75
CA CYS A 554 19.56 9.00 10.80
C CYS A 554 20.51 7.92 11.33
N ASP A 555 21.42 8.32 12.22
CA ASP A 555 22.59 7.51 12.59
C ASP A 555 22.51 6.91 13.99
N GLY A 556 21.30 6.62 14.46
CA GLY A 556 21.10 6.20 15.85
C GLY A 556 21.89 4.95 16.22
N GLU A 557 21.83 3.91 15.38
CA GLU A 557 22.33 2.57 15.72
C GLU A 557 22.44 1.61 14.51
N ASN A 558 22.29 0.30 14.70
CA ASN A 558 22.29 -0.67 13.60
C ASN A 558 21.00 -0.64 12.79
N GLU A 559 19.88 -0.29 13.41
CA GLU A 559 18.55 -0.33 12.84
C GLU A 559 18.01 1.08 12.65
N ILE A 560 17.98 1.57 11.40
CA ILE A 560 17.29 2.84 11.09
C ILE A 560 15.80 2.63 11.34
N VAL A 561 15.28 1.50 10.84
CA VAL A 561 13.95 1.01 11.11
C VAL A 561 14.07 -0.41 11.62
N THR A 562 13.54 -0.69 12.82
CA THR A 562 13.46 -2.04 13.38
C THR A 562 12.03 -2.56 13.26
N VAL A 563 11.87 -3.69 12.56
CA VAL A 563 10.58 -4.33 12.31
C VAL A 563 10.50 -5.63 13.10
N LYS A 564 9.58 -5.69 14.07
CA LYS A 564 9.30 -6.84 14.93
C LYS A 564 7.81 -7.24 14.86
N THR A 565 7.24 -7.15 13.66
CA THR A 565 5.85 -7.47 13.31
C THR A 565 5.78 -8.00 11.88
N SER A 566 4.63 -8.53 11.48
CA SER A 566 4.46 -9.23 10.21
C SER A 566 3.59 -8.48 9.18
N ASN A 567 3.83 -8.77 7.90
CA ASN A 567 3.09 -8.27 6.73
C ASN A 567 3.11 -6.74 6.55
N ASN A 568 4.25 -6.11 6.75
CA ASN A 568 4.44 -4.67 6.54
C ASN A 568 5.10 -4.38 5.18
N ILE A 569 4.83 -3.20 4.63
CA ILE A 569 5.36 -2.74 3.34
C ILE A 569 6.22 -1.50 3.54
N PHE A 570 7.42 -1.51 2.98
CA PHE A 570 8.36 -0.39 2.94
C PHE A 570 8.69 -0.07 1.49
N ARG A 571 8.22 1.06 0.96
CA ARG A 571 8.44 1.38 -0.46
C ARG A 571 8.71 2.83 -0.79
N TYR A 572 9.46 3.11 -1.84
CA TYR A 572 9.70 4.47 -2.34
C TYR A 572 10.30 5.43 -1.29
N ASN A 573 10.93 4.90 -0.24
CA ASN A 573 11.62 5.71 0.75
C ASN A 573 13.04 6.03 0.28
N THR A 574 13.54 7.20 0.65
CA THR A 574 14.94 7.57 0.44
C THR A 574 15.70 7.56 1.76
N PHE A 575 16.71 6.71 1.86
CA PHE A 575 17.69 6.68 2.94
C PHE A 575 18.97 7.34 2.47
N LYS A 576 19.29 8.50 3.03
CA LYS A 576 20.40 9.34 2.61
C LYS A 576 21.36 9.53 3.78
N ASN A 577 22.60 9.11 3.57
CA ASN A 577 23.69 9.23 4.54
C ASN A 577 23.25 8.79 5.95
N SER A 578 22.58 7.65 6.07
CA SER A 578 22.04 7.17 7.34
C SER A 578 22.73 5.88 7.74
N MET A 579 23.34 5.87 8.92
CA MET A 579 23.99 4.70 9.49
C MET A 579 22.95 3.68 9.98
N GLY A 580 23.09 2.42 9.54
CA GLY A 580 22.18 1.33 9.89
C GLY A 580 21.46 0.75 8.67
N SER A 581 20.47 -0.11 8.92
CA SER A 581 19.66 -0.79 7.90
C SER A 581 18.16 -0.60 8.13
N LEU A 582 17.38 -0.74 7.05
CA LEU A 582 16.00 -1.22 7.17
C LEU A 582 16.07 -2.69 7.60
N SER A 583 15.73 -2.96 8.86
CA SER A 583 15.94 -4.25 9.52
C SER A 583 14.61 -4.98 9.71
N PHE A 584 14.40 -6.06 8.96
CA PHE A 584 13.38 -7.06 9.29
C PHE A 584 13.96 -7.93 10.39
N ARG A 585 13.87 -7.39 11.61
CA ARG A 585 14.54 -7.91 12.80
C ARG A 585 13.86 -9.16 13.34
N LEU A 586 12.53 -9.17 13.33
CA LEU A 586 11.65 -10.28 13.69
C LEU A 586 10.36 -10.21 12.85
N GLY A 587 9.55 -11.28 12.91
CA GLY A 587 8.31 -11.39 12.17
C GLY A 587 8.52 -11.95 10.77
N SER A 588 7.46 -11.95 9.96
CA SER A 588 7.42 -12.63 8.68
C SER A 588 6.68 -11.81 7.61
N ASN A 589 6.90 -12.17 6.33
CA ASN A 589 6.14 -11.65 5.18
C ASN A 589 6.20 -10.13 4.99
N ASN A 590 7.22 -9.45 5.54
CA ASN A 590 7.49 -8.04 5.27
C ASN A 590 8.11 -7.84 3.88
N GLN A 591 7.85 -6.68 3.28
CA GLN A 591 8.30 -6.32 1.93
C GLN A 591 9.09 -5.01 1.91
N ALA A 592 10.19 -4.97 1.16
CA ALA A 592 10.97 -3.77 0.90
C ALA A 592 11.19 -3.59 -0.60
N TYR A 593 10.57 -2.58 -1.23
CA TYR A 593 10.75 -2.36 -2.66
C TYR A 593 10.75 -0.91 -3.13
N GLY A 594 11.42 -0.63 -4.25
CA GLY A 594 11.48 0.72 -4.79
C GLY A 594 12.15 1.74 -3.86
N ASN A 595 12.86 1.28 -2.81
CA ASN A 595 13.55 2.17 -1.89
C ASN A 595 14.93 2.54 -2.44
N TYR A 596 15.40 3.73 -2.05
CA TYR A 596 16.65 4.30 -2.53
C TYR A 596 17.61 4.55 -1.38
N PHE A 597 18.78 3.91 -1.38
CA PHE A 597 19.78 4.01 -0.32
C PHE A 597 21.06 4.66 -0.86
N TYR A 598 21.49 5.76 -0.24
CA TYR A 598 22.63 6.56 -0.68
C TYR A 598 23.62 6.78 0.45
N GLY A 599 24.83 6.23 0.33
CA GLY A 599 25.85 6.26 1.40
C GLY A 599 26.83 7.43 1.37
N VAL A 600 26.86 8.23 0.30
CA VAL A 600 27.84 9.28 -0.05
C VAL A 600 29.33 8.90 0.10
N GLY A 601 30.04 8.85 -1.03
CA GLY A 601 31.47 8.50 -1.12
C GLY A 601 32.46 9.62 -0.78
N SER A 602 33.66 9.19 -0.37
CA SER A 602 34.99 9.85 -0.16
C SER A 602 35.12 11.26 0.46
N GLY A 603 34.05 12.02 0.69
CA GLY A 603 34.09 13.40 1.18
C GLY A 603 33.25 13.67 2.42
N ALA A 604 32.38 12.75 2.83
CA ALA A 604 31.76 12.77 4.15
C ALA A 604 32.72 12.06 5.12
N SER A 605 33.61 12.83 5.73
CA SER A 605 34.52 12.29 6.75
C SER A 605 33.72 11.93 7.99
N VAL A 606 33.31 10.68 8.09
CA VAL A 606 33.31 10.02 9.39
C VAL A 606 34.64 9.29 9.41
N ALA A 607 35.63 9.88 10.07
CA ALA A 607 37.01 9.39 10.12
C ALA A 607 37.15 8.04 10.87
N ASN A 608 36.06 7.28 11.02
CA ASN A 608 35.93 6.09 11.83
C ASN A 608 35.21 5.02 11.01
N ASP A 609 35.91 3.91 10.77
CA ASP A 609 35.44 2.73 10.02
C ASP A 609 34.15 2.12 10.59
N ASN A 610 33.72 2.52 11.79
CA ASN A 610 32.49 2.02 12.41
C ASN A 610 31.22 2.83 12.05
N TYR A 611 31.35 3.90 11.26
CA TYR A 611 30.18 4.58 10.69
C TYR A 611 29.87 4.01 9.31
N GLU A 612 28.83 3.20 9.27
CA GLU A 612 28.51 2.35 8.15
C GLU A 612 27.07 2.61 7.68
N THR A 613 26.92 3.17 6.48
CA THR A 613 25.62 3.27 5.82
C THR A 613 25.25 1.91 5.24
N GLY A 614 23.99 1.51 5.37
CA GLY A 614 23.51 0.20 4.94
C GLY A 614 22.20 0.26 4.17
N GLY A 615 21.79 -0.92 3.67
CA GLY A 615 20.53 -1.09 2.94
C GLY A 615 19.53 -1.91 3.75
N VAL A 616 19.25 -3.13 3.31
CA VAL A 616 18.23 -4.01 3.90
C VAL A 616 18.90 -5.22 4.58
N ARG A 617 18.52 -5.47 5.83
CA ARG A 617 18.91 -6.66 6.60
C ARG A 617 17.68 -7.46 6.97
N VAL A 618 17.72 -8.77 6.81
CA VAL A 618 16.58 -9.64 7.13
C VAL A 618 16.97 -10.85 7.98
N TYR A 619 16.10 -11.15 8.94
CA TYR A 619 15.91 -12.41 9.65
C TYR A 619 14.49 -12.92 9.36
N GLY A 620 14.11 -14.11 9.86
CA GLY A 620 12.74 -14.61 9.75
C GLY A 620 12.33 -15.06 8.34
N ALA A 621 11.03 -15.20 8.10
CA ALA A 621 10.52 -15.94 6.94
C ALA A 621 9.65 -15.13 5.96
N GLY A 622 9.69 -15.50 4.68
CA GLY A 622 8.72 -15.07 3.67
C GLY A 622 8.89 -13.63 3.17
N HIS A 623 10.03 -12.99 3.44
CA HIS A 623 10.27 -11.61 3.05
C HIS A 623 10.50 -11.45 1.54
N THR A 624 10.13 -10.28 1.01
CA THR A 624 10.40 -9.91 -0.39
C THR A 624 11.16 -8.59 -0.45
N ILE A 625 12.29 -8.57 -1.18
CA ILE A 625 13.19 -7.42 -1.29
C ILE A 625 13.47 -7.19 -2.78
N HIS A 626 12.87 -6.18 -3.39
CA HIS A 626 12.98 -6.01 -4.85
C HIS A 626 12.96 -4.59 -5.36
N ASN A 627 13.45 -4.35 -6.57
CA ASN A 627 13.44 -3.04 -7.22
C ASN A 627 14.08 -1.91 -6.37
N ASN A 628 14.92 -2.23 -5.40
CA ASN A 628 15.61 -1.23 -4.59
C ASN A 628 16.88 -0.77 -5.32
N TYR A 629 17.21 0.51 -5.18
CA TYR A 629 18.47 1.07 -5.67
C TYR A 629 19.37 1.44 -4.50
N MET A 630 20.65 1.03 -4.55
CA MET A 630 21.61 1.26 -3.49
C MET A 630 22.93 1.75 -4.07
N GLU A 631 23.46 2.87 -3.57
CA GLU A 631 24.67 3.48 -4.11
C GLU A 631 25.60 4.01 -3.03
N GLY A 632 26.88 3.66 -3.15
CA GLY A 632 27.93 4.24 -2.31
C GLY A 632 27.83 3.88 -0.84
N LEU A 633 27.16 2.77 -0.49
CA LEU A 633 27.01 2.33 0.90
C LEU A 633 28.35 1.84 1.47
N THR A 634 28.58 2.08 2.76
CA THR A 634 29.88 1.83 3.40
C THR A 634 29.91 0.59 4.29
N GLY A 635 28.77 -0.03 4.60
CA GLY A 635 28.72 -1.13 5.57
C GLY A 635 29.34 -2.45 5.12
N LEU A 636 30.12 -3.07 6.02
CA LEU A 636 30.91 -4.27 5.76
C LEU A 636 30.37 -5.53 6.44
N SER A 637 29.50 -5.39 7.44
CA SER A 637 29.00 -6.49 8.26
C SER A 637 27.46 -6.56 8.26
N TRP A 638 26.81 -6.18 9.37
CA TRP A 638 25.35 -6.22 9.50
C TRP A 638 24.66 -5.09 8.73
N ARG A 639 25.42 -4.12 8.21
CA ARG A 639 24.94 -2.96 7.45
C ARG A 639 25.31 -3.05 5.97
N ARG A 640 25.45 -4.27 5.43
CA ARG A 640 25.66 -4.46 4.00
C ARG A 640 24.49 -3.89 3.18
N PRO A 641 24.67 -3.67 1.86
CA PRO A 641 23.58 -3.28 0.98
C PRO A 641 22.37 -4.23 1.09
N ILE A 642 22.57 -5.53 0.89
CA ILE A 642 21.55 -6.55 1.20
C ILE A 642 22.20 -7.69 1.96
N LEU A 643 21.68 -7.98 3.16
CA LEU A 643 22.05 -9.13 3.97
C LEU A 643 20.83 -9.98 4.32
N VAL A 644 20.79 -11.18 3.76
CA VAL A 644 19.90 -12.26 4.19
C VAL A 644 20.67 -13.06 5.23
N ASP A 645 20.44 -12.76 6.51
CA ASP A 645 21.37 -13.13 7.58
C ASP A 645 21.18 -14.57 8.08
N SER A 646 22.24 -15.14 8.66
CA SER A 646 22.21 -16.40 9.42
C SER A 646 21.50 -16.20 10.77
N GLY A 647 21.04 -17.28 11.39
CA GLY A 647 20.32 -17.22 12.67
C GLY A 647 20.96 -18.06 13.78
N ASP A 648 20.61 -17.78 15.02
CA ASP A 648 20.94 -18.60 16.19
C ASP A 648 19.78 -19.56 16.56
N THR A 649 18.57 -19.29 16.09
CA THR A 649 17.41 -20.17 16.20
C THR A 649 16.75 -20.44 14.84
N SER A 650 15.99 -21.52 14.75
CA SER A 650 15.14 -21.83 13.58
C SER A 650 13.70 -21.36 13.73
N GLU A 651 13.31 -21.01 14.96
CA GLU A 651 11.99 -20.49 15.31
C GLU A 651 12.24 -19.51 16.46
N SER A 652 11.82 -18.26 16.32
CA SER A 652 11.67 -17.35 17.44
C SER A 652 10.19 -17.00 17.57
N SER A 653 9.53 -17.49 18.61
CA SER A 653 8.25 -16.91 19.04
C SER A 653 8.42 -16.48 20.50
N GLY A 654 7.98 -15.25 20.81
CA GLY A 654 8.07 -14.65 22.15
C GLY A 654 9.49 -14.44 22.70
N ASN A 655 10.51 -14.32 21.86
CA ASN A 655 11.88 -14.01 22.30
C ASN A 655 12.67 -13.24 21.25
N ASP A 656 13.73 -12.56 21.67
CA ASP A 656 14.57 -11.69 20.80
C ASP A 656 15.74 -12.45 20.16
N SER A 657 15.62 -13.77 19.95
CA SER A 657 16.64 -14.52 19.20
C SER A 657 16.66 -14.10 17.72
N HIS A 658 17.66 -14.55 16.98
CA HIS A 658 17.82 -14.27 15.56
C HIS A 658 17.32 -15.48 14.78
N GLU A 659 16.06 -15.42 14.35
CA GLU A 659 15.50 -16.47 13.50
C GLU A 659 16.21 -16.51 12.15
N VAL A 660 16.67 -17.70 11.79
CA VAL A 660 17.32 -17.93 10.49
C VAL A 660 16.40 -17.55 9.34
N SER A 661 16.95 -16.87 8.34
CA SER A 661 16.18 -16.46 7.18
C SER A 661 15.68 -17.65 6.37
N THR A 662 14.38 -17.71 6.05
CA THR A 662 13.81 -18.75 5.17
C THR A 662 12.80 -18.21 4.18
N ASN A 663 12.71 -18.84 3.00
CA ASN A 663 11.72 -18.47 1.97
C ASN A 663 11.75 -16.98 1.59
N VAL A 664 12.93 -16.36 1.59
CA VAL A 664 13.12 -14.95 1.23
C VAL A 664 13.38 -14.83 -0.26
N GLN A 665 12.75 -13.84 -0.89
CA GLN A 665 12.94 -13.50 -2.30
C GLN A 665 13.66 -12.16 -2.42
N VAL A 666 14.74 -12.12 -3.21
CA VAL A 666 15.53 -10.93 -3.49
C VAL A 666 15.72 -10.78 -4.99
N TYR A 667 15.07 -9.83 -5.62
CA TYR A 667 15.10 -9.71 -7.08
C TYR A 667 15.06 -8.29 -7.63
N ASP A 668 15.56 -8.09 -8.85
CA ASP A 668 15.54 -6.80 -9.56
C ASP A 668 16.13 -5.61 -8.76
N ASN A 669 16.99 -5.87 -7.78
CA ASN A 669 17.70 -4.82 -7.05
C ASN A 669 18.93 -4.37 -7.83
N VAL A 670 19.28 -3.09 -7.71
CA VAL A 670 20.46 -2.50 -8.32
C VAL A 670 21.36 -1.94 -7.23
N ILE A 671 22.61 -2.42 -7.18
CA ILE A 671 23.62 -1.98 -6.21
C ILE A 671 24.84 -1.46 -6.95
N VAL A 672 25.27 -0.24 -6.63
CA VAL A 672 26.33 0.48 -7.33
C VAL A 672 27.39 0.97 -6.34
N ASN A 673 28.65 0.64 -6.61
CA ASN A 673 29.85 1.19 -5.96
C ASN A 673 29.77 1.22 -4.43
N SER A 674 29.27 0.15 -3.81
CA SER A 674 29.19 0.01 -2.36
C SER A 674 30.40 -0.76 -1.82
N LEU A 675 30.98 -0.28 -0.72
CA LEU A 675 32.27 -0.75 -0.18
C LEU A 675 32.22 -2.22 0.26
N GLY A 676 31.10 -2.64 0.88
CA GLY A 676 30.85 -4.03 1.28
C GLY A 676 30.52 -4.98 0.12
N GLY A 677 30.47 -4.49 -1.12
CA GLY A 677 30.03 -5.22 -2.30
C GLY A 677 28.52 -5.13 -2.49
N GLY A 678 27.82 -6.27 -2.57
CA GLY A 678 26.39 -6.32 -2.90
C GLY A 678 25.56 -7.22 -1.98
N ILE A 679 25.10 -8.34 -2.53
CA ILE A 679 24.11 -9.24 -1.91
C ILE A 679 24.81 -10.39 -1.20
N HIS A 680 24.50 -10.57 0.09
CA HIS A 680 25.06 -11.63 0.93
C HIS A 680 23.95 -12.53 1.47
N VAL A 681 24.06 -13.84 1.22
CA VAL A 681 23.18 -14.87 1.78
C VAL A 681 23.97 -15.68 2.80
N GLY A 682 23.62 -15.50 4.07
CA GLY A 682 24.34 -15.98 5.24
C GLY A 682 25.32 -14.92 5.77
N GLY A 683 25.24 -14.60 7.06
CA GLY A 683 26.22 -13.77 7.75
C GLY A 683 27.18 -14.57 8.62
N ASP A 684 28.28 -13.92 9.01
CA ASP A 684 29.43 -14.56 9.67
C ASP A 684 29.20 -14.79 11.18
N LYS A 685 28.14 -14.23 11.76
CA LYS A 685 27.92 -14.19 13.22
C LYS A 685 27.30 -15.48 13.76
N TYR A 686 26.34 -16.06 13.04
CA TYR A 686 25.55 -17.18 13.53
C TYR A 686 25.71 -18.44 12.66
N SER A 687 25.37 -19.59 13.24
CA SER A 687 25.69 -20.90 12.64
C SER A 687 24.55 -21.53 11.84
N LYS A 688 23.29 -21.10 12.01
CA LYS A 688 22.18 -21.60 11.19
C LYS A 688 22.11 -20.79 9.91
N MET A 689 22.29 -21.46 8.78
CA MET A 689 22.38 -20.80 7.48
C MET A 689 21.00 -20.67 6.80
N PRO A 690 20.76 -19.58 6.06
CA PRO A 690 19.53 -19.37 5.30
C PRO A 690 19.21 -20.49 4.30
N THR A 691 17.93 -20.84 4.19
CA THR A 691 17.42 -21.87 3.26
C THR A 691 16.23 -21.38 2.45
N ASN A 692 16.01 -21.97 1.27
CA ASN A 692 14.93 -21.59 0.35
C ASN A 692 14.98 -20.11 -0.06
N ILE A 693 16.19 -19.56 -0.19
CA ILE A 693 16.40 -18.17 -0.59
C ILE A 693 16.43 -18.10 -2.12
N THR A 694 15.66 -17.19 -2.70
CA THR A 694 15.62 -16.96 -4.15
C THR A 694 16.28 -15.63 -4.47
N ILE A 695 17.38 -15.66 -5.22
CA ILE A 695 18.13 -14.46 -5.64
C ILE A 695 18.11 -14.38 -7.17
N THR A 696 17.34 -13.44 -7.74
CA THR A 696 17.15 -13.39 -9.20
C THR A 696 17.25 -12.01 -9.81
N ASN A 697 17.82 -11.89 -11.02
CA ASN A 697 17.81 -10.67 -11.82
C ASN A 697 18.37 -9.41 -11.13
N ASN A 698 19.18 -9.56 -10.08
CA ASN A 698 19.81 -8.42 -9.44
C ASN A 698 21.04 -7.97 -10.23
N VAL A 699 21.31 -6.67 -10.24
CA VAL A 699 22.49 -6.08 -10.86
C VAL A 699 23.37 -5.48 -9.78
N VAL A 700 24.62 -5.95 -9.69
CA VAL A 700 25.62 -5.41 -8.76
C VAL A 700 26.84 -4.96 -9.55
N SER A 701 27.19 -3.68 -9.43
CA SER A 701 28.34 -3.04 -10.06
C SER A 701 29.23 -2.43 -9.00
N GLY A 702 30.54 -2.69 -9.01
CA GLY A 702 31.44 -2.12 -8.01
C GLY A 702 32.93 -2.38 -8.25
N SER A 703 33.76 -1.60 -7.54
CA SER A 703 35.23 -1.69 -7.57
C SER A 703 35.85 -2.43 -6.38
N ASP A 704 35.08 -2.70 -5.33
CA ASP A 704 35.54 -3.31 -4.08
C ASP A 704 34.49 -4.26 -3.50
N GLY A 705 34.89 -5.09 -2.53
CA GLY A 705 34.01 -6.02 -1.83
C GLY A 705 33.58 -7.24 -2.64
N ILE A 706 32.62 -8.01 -2.11
CA ILE A 706 32.06 -9.18 -2.77
C ILE A 706 30.67 -8.82 -3.30
N LEU A 707 30.49 -8.88 -4.63
CA LEU A 707 29.26 -8.43 -5.26
C LEU A 707 28.10 -9.40 -5.00
N PHE A 708 28.33 -10.71 -5.12
CA PHE A 708 27.39 -11.75 -4.71
C PHE A 708 28.09 -12.78 -3.83
N ASN A 709 27.58 -13.01 -2.62
CA ASN A 709 28.14 -13.95 -1.66
C ASN A 709 27.10 -15.00 -1.24
N ASN A 710 27.31 -16.26 -1.60
CA ASN A 710 26.45 -17.38 -1.20
C ASN A 710 27.05 -18.14 0.01
N HIS A 711 27.40 -17.40 1.07
CA HIS A 711 28.01 -17.97 2.28
C HIS A 711 27.22 -19.15 2.86
N ALA A 712 25.89 -19.07 2.82
CA ALA A 712 24.98 -20.14 3.25
C ALA A 712 25.19 -21.47 2.51
N ASN A 713 25.51 -21.41 1.21
CA ASN A 713 25.80 -22.53 0.31
C ASN A 713 24.83 -23.72 0.47
N GLN A 714 23.54 -23.44 0.59
CA GLN A 714 22.48 -24.45 0.71
C GLN A 714 21.93 -24.80 -0.67
N SER A 715 21.69 -26.08 -0.93
CA SER A 715 21.14 -26.55 -2.21
C SER A 715 19.71 -26.08 -2.48
N SER A 716 18.99 -25.62 -1.46
CA SER A 716 17.65 -25.06 -1.62
C SER A 716 17.65 -23.57 -1.95
N ASN A 717 18.80 -22.90 -1.88
CA ASN A 717 18.92 -21.51 -2.32
C ASN A 717 19.09 -21.51 -3.85
N THR A 718 18.30 -20.69 -4.53
CA THR A 718 18.26 -20.62 -5.99
C THR A 718 18.76 -19.27 -6.47
N TRP A 719 19.54 -19.29 -7.55
CA TRP A 719 20.17 -18.12 -8.13
C TRP A 719 19.97 -18.15 -9.64
N SER A 720 19.51 -17.07 -10.26
CA SER A 720 19.43 -16.99 -11.72
C SER A 720 19.34 -15.55 -12.24
N GLY A 721 19.85 -15.29 -13.45
CA GLY A 721 19.71 -13.99 -14.10
C GLY A 721 20.45 -12.82 -13.44
N ASN A 722 21.18 -13.05 -12.35
CA ASN A 722 21.93 -12.01 -11.67
C ASN A 722 23.14 -11.57 -12.50
N GLN A 723 23.52 -10.31 -12.40
CA GLN A 723 24.60 -9.71 -13.17
C GLN A 723 25.60 -9.00 -12.26
N ALA A 724 26.87 -9.37 -12.40
CA ALA A 724 27.98 -8.79 -11.65
C ALA A 724 28.92 -8.04 -12.59
N TYR A 725 29.09 -6.74 -12.40
CA TYR A 725 30.16 -5.97 -13.03
C TYR A 725 31.23 -5.62 -11.99
N ALA A 726 32.25 -6.48 -11.90
CA ALA A 726 33.35 -6.32 -10.96
C ALA A 726 34.54 -5.64 -11.63
N THR A 727 35.03 -4.57 -11.02
CA THR A 727 36.26 -3.87 -11.39
C THR A 727 37.18 -3.76 -10.18
N GLY A 728 38.39 -3.22 -10.34
CA GLY A 728 39.29 -2.96 -9.21
C GLY A 728 39.62 -4.21 -8.41
N SER A 729 39.35 -4.17 -7.10
CA SER A 729 39.54 -5.27 -6.15
C SER A 729 38.29 -6.14 -5.93
N ALA A 730 37.16 -5.78 -6.54
CA ALA A 730 35.89 -6.48 -6.36
C ALA A 730 35.98 -7.95 -6.78
N VAL A 731 35.32 -8.80 -5.99
CA VAL A 731 35.09 -10.20 -6.29
C VAL A 731 33.64 -10.36 -6.74
N ALA A 732 33.43 -10.78 -7.98
CA ALA A 732 32.07 -10.93 -8.53
C ALA A 732 31.22 -11.93 -7.73
N VAL A 733 31.82 -13.07 -7.35
CA VAL A 733 31.15 -14.19 -6.67
C VAL A 733 32.06 -14.78 -5.60
N ALA A 734 31.52 -14.99 -4.40
CA ALA A 734 32.15 -15.79 -3.33
C ALA A 734 31.12 -16.62 -2.55
N GLY A 735 31.60 -17.42 -1.58
CA GLY A 735 30.76 -18.26 -0.71
C GLY A 735 30.08 -19.39 -1.47
N GLY A 736 30.73 -20.54 -1.62
CA GLY A 736 30.22 -21.60 -2.50
C GLY A 736 30.45 -21.32 -3.99
N SER A 737 30.14 -22.31 -4.83
CA SER A 737 30.44 -22.26 -6.27
C SER A 737 29.22 -21.82 -7.07
N LEU A 738 29.02 -20.50 -7.26
CA LEU A 738 28.03 -20.01 -8.24
C LEU A 738 28.63 -19.98 -9.65
N GLY A 739 27.93 -20.57 -10.62
CA GLY A 739 28.28 -20.62 -12.03
C GLY A 739 27.66 -19.51 -12.88
N ALA A 740 28.00 -19.48 -14.17
CA ALA A 740 27.56 -18.45 -15.10
C ALA A 740 26.03 -18.42 -15.37
N SER A 741 25.31 -19.52 -15.10
CA SER A 741 23.84 -19.56 -15.17
C SER A 741 23.16 -18.90 -13.97
N GLU A 742 23.89 -18.76 -12.86
CA GLU A 742 23.41 -18.20 -11.60
C GLU A 742 23.78 -16.71 -11.47
N VAL A 743 25.02 -16.38 -11.83
CA VAL A 743 25.56 -15.01 -11.88
C VAL A 743 26.38 -14.82 -13.15
N VAL A 744 25.95 -13.90 -14.01
CA VAL A 744 26.68 -13.50 -15.22
C VAL A 744 27.69 -12.40 -14.85
N VAL A 745 28.98 -12.68 -15.05
CA VAL A 745 30.03 -11.67 -14.89
C VAL A 745 30.15 -10.86 -16.18
N LEU A 746 29.80 -9.57 -16.11
CA LEU A 746 29.77 -8.66 -17.25
C LEU A 746 31.18 -8.17 -17.60
N SER A 747 31.46 -8.01 -18.90
CA SER A 747 32.72 -7.46 -19.41
C SER A 747 32.73 -5.94 -19.56
N SER A 748 31.57 -5.30 -19.41
CA SER A 748 31.36 -3.86 -19.51
C SER A 748 30.28 -3.44 -18.52
N GLU A 749 30.34 -2.18 -18.11
CA GLU A 749 29.37 -1.61 -17.18
C GLU A 749 27.94 -1.71 -17.74
N PRO A 750 26.96 -2.20 -16.95
CA PRO A 750 25.58 -2.24 -17.38
C PRO A 750 24.99 -0.83 -17.44
N THR A 751 23.95 -0.66 -18.27
CA THR A 751 23.15 0.58 -18.22
C THR A 751 22.30 0.57 -16.95
N ILE A 752 22.48 1.58 -16.10
CA ILE A 752 21.77 1.71 -14.83
C ILE A 752 20.96 3.00 -14.85
N ASN A 753 19.64 2.87 -14.73
CA ASN A 753 18.75 4.00 -14.55
C ASN A 753 18.75 4.40 -13.07
N LYS A 754 19.51 5.45 -12.76
CA LYS A 754 19.59 5.97 -11.39
C LYS A 754 18.30 6.73 -11.04
N PRO A 755 17.58 6.35 -9.97
CA PRO A 755 16.38 7.06 -9.54
C PRO A 755 16.73 8.42 -8.92
N THR A 756 15.76 9.34 -8.92
CA THR A 756 15.90 10.63 -8.25
C THR A 756 15.57 10.46 -6.76
N PRO A 757 16.51 10.74 -5.83
CA PRO A 757 16.21 10.69 -4.40
C PRO A 757 15.16 11.74 -4.02
N LEU A 758 14.33 11.42 -3.04
CA LEU A 758 13.52 12.43 -2.36
C LEU A 758 14.44 13.47 -1.71
N THR A 759 13.96 14.71 -1.72
CA THR A 759 14.62 15.86 -1.14
C THR A 759 13.70 16.52 -0.12
N ALA A 760 14.23 17.49 0.63
CA ALA A 760 13.45 18.21 1.63
C ALA A 760 12.29 19.04 1.03
N SER A 761 12.21 19.24 -0.29
CA SER A 761 11.02 19.85 -0.92
C SER A 761 9.87 18.88 -1.14
N ASP A 762 10.16 17.58 -1.16
CA ASP A 762 9.19 16.52 -1.49
C ASP A 762 8.51 15.97 -0.23
N VAL A 763 9.05 16.29 0.95
CA VAL A 763 8.61 15.77 2.25
C VAL A 763 8.50 16.87 3.31
N GLY A 764 7.88 16.52 4.44
CA GLY A 764 7.78 17.40 5.60
C GLY A 764 6.67 18.46 5.49
N PRO A 765 6.55 19.37 6.48
CA PRO A 765 5.34 20.17 6.68
C PRO A 765 5.01 21.13 5.54
N SER A 766 6.02 21.54 4.78
CA SER A 766 5.92 22.48 3.66
C SER A 766 5.83 21.83 2.30
N ALA A 767 5.93 20.49 2.20
CA ALA A 767 5.76 19.82 0.92
C ALA A 767 4.35 20.08 0.34
N PRO A 768 4.21 20.04 -1.00
CA PRO A 768 2.97 20.35 -1.70
C PRO A 768 1.74 19.66 -1.12
#